data_AF-A0A7C7LKZ6-F1
#
_entry.id   AF-A0A7C7LKZ6-F1
#
_cell.length_a   1.000
_cell.length_b   1.000
_cell.length_c   1.000
_cell.angle_alpha   90.00
_cell.angle_beta   90.00
_cell.angle_gamma   90.00
#
_symmetry.space_group_name_H-M   'P 1'
#
loop_
_entity.id
_entity.type
_entity.pdbx_description
1 polymer ?
#
loop_
_entity_poly.entity_id
_entity_poly.type
_entity_poly.pdbx_seq_one_letter_code
_entity_poly.pdbx_strand_id
1 'polypeptide(L)'
;MMILRAVKYAFISAFLIVFSSVGFSQDIGDLPNVKHTEQEAIDNGSLSFKELFDIGGKLFTVDFSTLDGYGRPNVNANGILNELAGRVLGDKPNDLFTRTFGPDASSCVECHNKPFAGGAGGNVANVFIRSWDSRHPFSVKEGHSNERNTKHVFGSGGLELLAEEMTAKLQATKSQAIIQAARTGQFVRRPLKAKGVNFGSLVAMPDGVVDTSDVVGVSADLIIKPFGSKGTIESIRKFTTNPLVHHHGIQADERLEDDPKKEIHPFHQWDDGDGYDHEATRGDVTALVIWQAAQPVPVQIIPDNPVVAQAVAEGTKAFEEIGCATCHIPQLIVDDPIFREPSRIDPTKSFSFDITRDGPEPHFERTADGKAVVYAYTDLKRHYMGEGLREPLDELGVDAAVFMTAELWGVGNTGPWMFNGRAFTLDRAIRMHGGEAQASRDEYAALPDQKQRELVEFLKSLVLPPNFQADIQLEKGLNMVSLPLKPYSPFSASHLAQKLGTSIVIRFNSQIQQFEGFTVSDPPPGFAVEGGKAYVVNAMQPATITITGDAWHRGEPNVRPFMRAPSATKEQTKWAFILCGKLKDADLSQKYIVSARNQRTGMRTADIVSSKKNAFSIVWVGYANQSIIARQDILKITVEDESNQRVIGELEHSIDDHEFDQAYVYLELGLEDVMPLQTVLAQNYPNPFNPETWIPYKLSESGTVEIQIYDARGKIVRKLDLGMKPTGIYFDQAYAAYWDGTNTVGEQVASGTYFYTFTTGTFSQTKKLVIAR
;
A
#
# COMPACT_ATOMS: atom_id res chain seq x y z
N MET A 1 -87.30 10.00 -37.11
CA MET A 1 -86.19 10.74 -37.75
C MET A 1 -84.90 10.17 -37.14
N MET A 2 -84.11 9.28 -37.75
CA MET A 2 -83.76 9.10 -39.19
C MET A 2 -83.05 10.35 -39.71
N ILE A 3 -81.73 10.35 -39.92
CA ILE A 3 -80.97 9.79 -41.08
C ILE A 3 -79.60 9.25 -40.55
N LEU A 4 -79.23 7.97 -40.73
CA LEU A 4 -78.52 7.33 -41.88
C LEU A 4 -77.10 7.91 -42.15
N ARG A 5 -76.01 7.13 -42.30
CA ARG A 5 -75.89 5.79 -42.93
C ARG A 5 -74.91 4.83 -42.25
N ALA A 6 -75.17 3.54 -42.45
CA ALA A 6 -74.24 2.40 -42.38
C ALA A 6 -74.54 1.48 -43.60
N VAL A 7 -73.93 0.33 -43.90
CA VAL A 7 -72.94 -0.55 -43.22
C VAL A 7 -72.29 -1.45 -44.30
N LYS A 8 -71.07 -2.00 -44.11
CA LYS A 8 -70.75 -3.42 -44.49
C LYS A 8 -69.34 -3.94 -44.19
N TYR A 9 -69.32 -5.18 -43.68
CA TYR A 9 -68.20 -6.13 -43.74
C TYR A 9 -68.10 -6.76 -45.14
N ALA A 10 -66.88 -7.15 -45.57
CA ALA A 10 -66.60 -8.43 -46.23
C ALA A 10 -65.07 -8.66 -46.46
N PHE A 11 -64.57 -9.80 -45.98
CA PHE A 11 -63.48 -10.64 -46.49
C PHE A 11 -62.35 -10.06 -47.37
N ILE A 12 -61.09 -10.30 -46.96
CA ILE A 12 -60.20 -11.29 -47.58
C ILE A 12 -59.01 -11.62 -46.64
N SER A 13 -58.57 -12.87 -46.68
CA SER A 13 -57.54 -13.44 -45.79
C SER A 13 -56.10 -13.15 -46.26
N ALA A 14 -55.16 -13.40 -45.34
CA ALA A 14 -53.74 -13.71 -45.58
C ALA A 14 -52.84 -12.58 -46.13
N PHE A 15 -52.22 -11.86 -45.19
CA PHE A 15 -50.77 -11.64 -45.25
C PHE A 15 -50.18 -11.84 -43.85
N LEU A 16 -49.46 -12.95 -43.64
CA LEU A 16 -48.54 -13.05 -42.51
C LEU A 16 -47.39 -12.10 -42.78
N ILE A 17 -47.42 -10.91 -42.18
CA ILE A 17 -46.20 -10.16 -41.94
C ILE A 17 -45.72 -10.60 -40.56
N VAL A 18 -44.79 -11.55 -40.55
CA VAL A 18 -43.96 -11.82 -39.38
C VAL A 18 -43.07 -10.58 -39.19
N PHE A 19 -43.60 -9.58 -38.49
CA PHE A 19 -42.72 -8.66 -37.79
C PHE A 19 -42.07 -9.48 -36.68
N SER A 20 -40.92 -10.05 -37.02
CA SER A 20 -39.90 -10.39 -36.03
C SER A 20 -39.66 -9.14 -35.20
N SER A 21 -40.16 -9.14 -33.98
CA SER A 21 -39.78 -8.16 -32.97
C SER A 21 -38.28 -8.29 -32.81
N VAL A 22 -37.53 -7.36 -33.43
CA VAL A 22 -36.15 -7.13 -33.07
C VAL A 22 -36.22 -6.65 -31.64
N GLY A 23 -35.99 -7.57 -30.70
CA GLY A 23 -36.00 -7.25 -29.28
C GLY A 23 -34.92 -6.21 -29.03
N PHE A 24 -35.33 -4.98 -28.75
CA PHE A 24 -34.48 -4.08 -28.00
C PHE A 24 -34.14 -4.82 -26.71
N SER A 25 -32.84 -5.05 -26.47
CA SER A 25 -32.41 -5.57 -25.17
C SER A 25 -32.86 -4.57 -24.11
N GLN A 26 -33.34 -5.08 -22.98
CA GLN A 26 -33.77 -4.26 -21.85
C GLN A 26 -32.58 -3.58 -21.14
N ASP A 27 -31.36 -3.86 -21.59
CA ASP A 27 -30.07 -3.44 -21.03
C ASP A 27 -29.51 -2.18 -21.74
N ILE A 28 -30.37 -1.40 -22.42
CA ILE A 28 -29.97 -0.22 -23.21
C ILE A 28 -30.63 1.04 -22.66
N GLY A 29 -29.88 1.80 -21.86
CA GLY A 29 -30.29 3.08 -21.27
C GLY A 29 -29.61 3.32 -19.93
N ASP A 30 -29.97 4.41 -19.27
CA ASP A 30 -29.73 4.54 -17.82
C ASP A 30 -30.70 3.59 -17.11
N LEU A 31 -30.18 2.77 -16.19
CA LEU A 31 -30.91 1.73 -15.46
C LEU A 31 -30.56 1.82 -13.97
N PRO A 32 -31.37 1.24 -13.07
CA PRO A 32 -30.97 1.06 -11.66
C PRO A 32 -29.61 0.36 -11.58
N ASN A 33 -28.72 0.91 -10.77
CA ASN A 33 -27.39 0.34 -10.52
C ASN A 33 -27.45 -0.84 -9.54
N VAL A 34 -28.51 -0.91 -8.72
CA VAL A 34 -28.77 -1.98 -7.77
C VAL A 34 -29.54 -3.12 -8.45
N LYS A 35 -29.11 -4.36 -8.16
CA LYS A 35 -29.91 -5.56 -8.45
C LYS A 35 -30.29 -6.21 -7.13
N HIS A 36 -31.56 -6.05 -6.76
CA HIS A 36 -32.10 -6.51 -5.48
C HIS A 36 -32.00 -8.01 -5.26
N THR A 37 -31.82 -8.38 -3.99
CA THR A 37 -31.67 -9.76 -3.50
C THR A 37 -32.75 -10.07 -2.47
N GLU A 38 -33.78 -10.81 -2.87
CA GLU A 38 -34.87 -11.18 -1.96
C GLU A 38 -34.41 -12.04 -0.77
N GLN A 39 -34.91 -11.74 0.43
CA GLN A 39 -34.59 -12.50 1.65
C GLN A 39 -34.98 -13.99 1.52
N GLU A 40 -36.07 -14.31 0.81
CA GLU A 40 -36.52 -15.69 0.60
C GLU A 40 -35.45 -16.55 -0.11
N ALA A 41 -34.63 -15.96 -1.00
CA ALA A 41 -33.52 -16.64 -1.68
C ALA A 41 -32.32 -16.93 -0.76
N ILE A 42 -32.23 -16.21 0.36
CA ILE A 42 -31.25 -16.46 1.43
C ILE A 42 -31.78 -17.55 2.35
N ASP A 43 -33.02 -17.39 2.83
CA ASP A 43 -33.68 -18.29 3.79
C ASP A 43 -33.86 -19.72 3.25
N ASN A 44 -34.10 -19.87 1.95
CA ASN A 44 -34.20 -21.17 1.29
C ASN A 44 -32.83 -21.80 0.92
N GLY A 45 -31.72 -21.10 1.17
CA GLY A 45 -30.36 -21.58 0.90
C GLY A 45 -29.93 -21.54 -0.57
N SER A 46 -30.59 -20.75 -1.43
CA SER A 46 -30.21 -20.61 -2.85
C SER A 46 -28.92 -19.82 -3.07
N LEU A 47 -28.47 -19.03 -2.08
CA LEU A 47 -27.25 -18.23 -2.16
C LEU A 47 -26.20 -18.71 -1.14
N SER A 48 -24.98 -18.92 -1.61
CA SER A 48 -23.83 -19.25 -0.76
C SER A 48 -23.27 -18.02 -0.04
N PHE A 49 -22.51 -18.25 1.05
CA PHE A 49 -21.77 -17.19 1.75
C PHE A 49 -20.96 -16.31 0.78
N LYS A 50 -20.28 -16.93 -0.21
CA LYS A 50 -19.46 -16.18 -1.17
C LYS A 50 -20.31 -15.27 -2.05
N GLU A 51 -21.46 -15.74 -2.51
CA GLU A 51 -22.36 -14.94 -3.35
C GLU A 51 -22.95 -13.76 -2.55
N LEU A 52 -23.36 -13.99 -1.31
CA LEU A 52 -23.85 -12.93 -0.41
C LEU A 52 -22.76 -11.90 -0.10
N PHE A 53 -21.52 -12.34 0.16
CA PHE A 53 -20.37 -11.45 0.36
C PHE A 53 -20.06 -10.63 -0.92
N ASP A 54 -20.09 -11.26 -2.10
CA ASP A 54 -19.87 -10.56 -3.37
C ASP A 54 -21.01 -9.58 -3.72
N ILE A 55 -22.25 -9.87 -3.32
CA ILE A 55 -23.42 -8.96 -3.45
C ILE A 55 -23.27 -7.78 -2.50
N GLY A 56 -23.02 -8.03 -1.21
CA GLY A 56 -22.82 -6.97 -0.20
C GLY A 56 -21.67 -6.04 -0.54
N GLY A 57 -20.57 -6.57 -1.09
CA GLY A 57 -19.44 -5.76 -1.56
C GLY A 57 -19.79 -4.85 -2.74
N LYS A 58 -20.67 -5.29 -3.64
CA LYS A 58 -21.21 -4.42 -4.72
C LYS A 58 -22.12 -3.36 -4.13
N LEU A 59 -23.08 -3.73 -3.29
CA LEU A 59 -24.00 -2.79 -2.62
C LEU A 59 -23.24 -1.74 -1.77
N PHE A 60 -22.08 -2.07 -1.21
CA PHE A 60 -21.26 -1.13 -0.45
C PHE A 60 -20.48 -0.13 -1.34
N THR A 61 -20.30 -0.44 -2.63
CA THR A 61 -19.46 0.32 -3.56
C THR A 61 -20.21 0.88 -4.76
N VAL A 62 -21.50 0.57 -4.89
CA VAL A 62 -22.39 1.11 -5.93
C VAL A 62 -22.67 2.58 -5.65
N ASP A 63 -22.71 3.39 -6.69
CA ASP A 63 -23.29 4.73 -6.63
C ASP A 63 -24.81 4.61 -6.81
N PHE A 64 -25.57 4.84 -5.74
CA PHE A 64 -27.02 4.92 -5.81
C PHE A 64 -27.44 6.09 -6.71
N SER A 65 -28.38 5.84 -7.62
CA SER A 65 -28.90 6.83 -8.57
C SER A 65 -30.38 7.11 -8.32
N THR A 66 -30.92 8.16 -8.93
CA THR A 66 -32.37 8.46 -8.84
C THR A 66 -33.27 7.42 -9.52
N LEU A 67 -32.71 6.33 -10.07
CA LEU A 67 -33.43 5.15 -10.54
C LEU A 67 -33.44 4.03 -9.49
N ASP A 68 -32.64 4.16 -8.43
CA ASP A 68 -32.53 3.25 -7.28
C ASP A 68 -33.26 3.80 -6.02
N GLY A 69 -34.10 4.84 -6.16
CA GLY A 69 -34.72 5.55 -5.02
C GLY A 69 -33.80 6.54 -4.28
N TYR A 70 -32.70 6.97 -4.90
CA TYR A 70 -31.69 7.79 -4.22
C TYR A 70 -32.16 9.21 -3.85
N GLY A 71 -32.52 9.38 -2.57
CA GLY A 71 -32.68 10.68 -1.92
C GLY A 71 -34.10 10.95 -1.43
N ARG A 72 -34.24 11.80 -0.41
CA ARG A 72 -35.55 12.08 0.22
C ARG A 72 -35.97 13.53 0.02
N PRO A 73 -36.67 13.87 -1.07
CA PRO A 73 -37.06 15.24 -1.34
C PRO A 73 -38.08 15.76 -0.32
N ASN A 74 -38.98 14.91 0.20
CA ASN A 74 -40.15 15.35 0.97
C ASN A 74 -40.04 15.16 2.49
N VAL A 75 -39.15 14.29 2.98
CA VAL A 75 -39.00 14.04 4.43
C VAL A 75 -37.53 13.95 4.86
N ASN A 76 -37.26 14.12 6.15
CA ASN A 76 -35.95 13.83 6.73
C ASN A 76 -35.86 12.40 7.30
N ALA A 77 -34.69 12.03 7.83
CA ALA A 77 -34.41 10.74 8.46
C ALA A 77 -35.37 10.28 9.58
N ASN A 78 -36.20 11.18 10.12
CA ASN A 78 -37.18 10.89 11.17
C ASN A 78 -38.63 10.96 10.63
N GLY A 79 -38.83 10.98 9.31
CA GLY A 79 -40.14 11.10 8.65
C GLY A 79 -40.77 12.49 8.74
N ILE A 80 -40.03 13.50 9.22
CA ILE A 80 -40.56 14.87 9.35
C ILE A 80 -40.58 15.53 7.98
N LEU A 81 -41.75 16.06 7.60
CA LEU A 81 -41.96 16.78 6.34
C LEU A 81 -40.98 17.95 6.15
N ASN A 82 -40.46 18.07 4.94
CA ASN A 82 -39.67 19.19 4.47
C ASN A 82 -40.59 20.38 4.16
N GLU A 83 -40.61 21.42 4.99
CA GLU A 83 -41.43 22.65 4.76
C GLU A 83 -41.04 23.45 3.50
N LEU A 84 -39.98 23.03 2.80
CA LEU A 84 -39.49 23.57 1.55
C LEU A 84 -39.68 22.61 0.36
N ALA A 85 -40.14 21.38 0.58
CA ALA A 85 -40.62 20.51 -0.49
C ALA A 85 -41.83 21.18 -1.17
N GLY A 86 -41.86 21.12 -2.50
CA GLY A 86 -42.88 21.80 -3.30
C GLY A 86 -42.79 23.33 -3.37
N ARG A 87 -41.83 24.00 -2.69
CA ARG A 87 -41.59 25.43 -2.94
C ARG A 87 -40.77 25.61 -4.21
N VAL A 88 -41.33 26.28 -5.21
CA VAL A 88 -40.62 26.57 -6.46
C VAL A 88 -39.64 27.73 -6.24
N LEU A 89 -38.35 27.52 -6.52
CA LEU A 89 -37.32 28.56 -6.48
C LEU A 89 -37.20 29.22 -7.86
N GLY A 90 -38.16 30.09 -8.17
CA GLY A 90 -38.32 30.67 -9.51
C GLY A 90 -39.10 29.73 -10.42
N ASP A 91 -38.49 29.29 -11.52
CA ASP A 91 -39.08 28.35 -12.49
C ASP A 91 -38.63 26.89 -12.29
N LYS A 92 -37.82 26.62 -11.24
CA LYS A 92 -37.27 25.29 -10.96
C LYS A 92 -37.89 24.65 -9.71
N PRO A 93 -38.15 23.32 -9.72
CA PRO A 93 -38.36 22.56 -8.49
C PRO A 93 -37.21 22.79 -7.50
N ASN A 94 -37.47 22.60 -6.22
CA ASN A 94 -36.44 22.64 -5.18
C ASN A 94 -35.59 21.36 -5.24
N ASP A 95 -34.64 21.33 -6.18
CA ASP A 95 -33.64 20.28 -6.43
C ASP A 95 -32.39 20.42 -5.54
N LEU A 96 -32.49 21.18 -4.43
CA LEU A 96 -31.35 21.52 -3.58
C LEU A 96 -30.86 20.30 -2.79
N PHE A 97 -29.78 19.69 -3.29
CA PHE A 97 -28.86 18.86 -2.52
C PHE A 97 -28.55 19.53 -1.18
N THR A 98 -29.01 18.93 -0.08
CA THR A 98 -28.88 19.47 1.28
C THR A 98 -28.53 18.33 2.22
N ARG A 99 -27.49 18.49 3.07
CA ARG A 99 -26.93 17.42 3.92
C ARG A 99 -27.85 16.91 5.06
N THR A 100 -29.17 17.03 4.93
CA THR A 100 -30.17 16.70 5.97
C THR A 100 -31.33 15.92 5.37
N PHE A 101 -32.18 16.54 4.55
CA PHE A 101 -33.11 15.79 3.68
C PHE A 101 -32.33 14.80 2.81
N GLY A 102 -31.15 15.22 2.35
CA GLY A 102 -30.14 14.38 1.73
C GLY A 102 -30.24 14.38 0.22
N PRO A 103 -29.58 13.44 -0.44
CA PRO A 103 -28.52 12.58 0.12
C PRO A 103 -27.24 13.39 0.40
N ASP A 104 -26.31 12.89 1.23
CA ASP A 104 -24.99 13.52 1.46
C ASP A 104 -23.78 12.69 1.00
N ALA A 105 -24.01 11.47 0.50
CA ALA A 105 -23.05 10.64 -0.24
C ALA A 105 -23.79 9.67 -1.19
N SER A 106 -23.26 9.38 -2.38
CA SER A 106 -23.84 8.42 -3.34
C SER A 106 -23.51 6.96 -3.07
N SER A 107 -22.50 6.71 -2.25
CA SER A 107 -22.06 5.35 -1.91
C SER A 107 -21.46 5.28 -0.52
N CYS A 108 -21.58 4.14 0.16
CA CYS A 108 -20.92 3.90 1.45
C CYS A 108 -19.39 4.09 1.31
N VAL A 109 -18.82 3.74 0.15
CA VAL A 109 -17.40 3.90 -0.15
C VAL A 109 -16.96 5.36 -0.37
N GLU A 110 -17.86 6.35 -0.46
CA GLU A 110 -17.41 7.75 -0.46
C GLU A 110 -16.84 8.16 0.90
N CYS A 111 -17.42 7.63 1.98
CA CYS A 111 -16.99 7.90 3.35
C CYS A 111 -16.07 6.81 3.93
N HIS A 112 -16.31 5.54 3.60
CA HIS A 112 -15.56 4.39 4.12
C HIS A 112 -14.47 3.91 3.14
N ASN A 113 -13.38 4.67 2.99
CA ASN A 113 -12.39 4.37 1.93
C ASN A 113 -10.91 4.56 2.27
N LYS A 114 -10.55 4.84 3.53
CA LYS A 114 -9.15 5.00 3.95
C LYS A 114 -8.70 3.82 4.83
N PRO A 115 -7.66 3.07 4.43
CA PRO A 115 -6.90 3.19 3.18
C PRO A 115 -7.63 2.63 1.94
N PHE A 116 -8.63 1.76 2.12
CA PHE A 116 -9.42 1.11 1.06
C PHE A 116 -10.90 1.03 1.47
N ALA A 117 -11.75 0.46 0.59
CA ALA A 117 -13.18 0.27 0.84
C ALA A 117 -13.47 -0.46 2.17
N GLY A 118 -14.43 0.05 2.93
CA GLY A 118 -14.73 -0.39 4.31
C GLY A 118 -13.82 0.24 5.38
N GLY A 119 -12.84 1.05 4.97
CA GLY A 119 -11.94 1.80 5.85
C GLY A 119 -12.62 2.99 6.53
N ALA A 120 -11.81 3.84 7.16
CA ALA A 120 -12.24 5.09 7.78
C ALA A 120 -12.38 6.23 6.75
N GLY A 121 -12.84 7.40 7.19
CA GLY A 121 -12.95 8.62 6.37
C GLY A 121 -11.96 9.71 6.79
N GLY A 122 -11.57 10.56 5.84
CA GLY A 122 -10.90 11.83 6.16
C GLY A 122 -11.90 12.90 6.62
N ASN A 123 -11.44 14.03 7.16
CA ASN A 123 -12.32 15.10 7.66
C ASN A 123 -13.32 15.67 6.64
N VAL A 124 -13.02 15.59 5.33
CA VAL A 124 -13.96 16.01 4.27
C VAL A 124 -15.17 15.08 4.14
N ALA A 125 -15.03 13.83 4.60
CA ALA A 125 -16.06 12.80 4.68
C ALA A 125 -16.67 12.70 6.09
N ASN A 126 -16.52 13.74 6.92
CA ASN A 126 -17.23 13.82 8.19
C ASN A 126 -18.73 14.07 7.94
N VAL A 127 -19.57 13.31 8.66
CA VAL A 127 -21.03 13.37 8.58
C VAL A 127 -21.62 14.12 9.79
N PHE A 128 -22.84 14.64 9.65
CA PHE A 128 -23.50 15.46 10.68
C PHE A 128 -24.80 14.80 11.12
N ILE A 129 -24.81 14.21 12.31
CA ILE A 129 -25.89 13.29 12.75
C ILE A 129 -27.04 13.97 13.50
N ARG A 130 -27.01 15.30 13.69
CA ARG A 130 -28.02 16.02 14.49
C ARG A 130 -28.62 17.31 13.90
N SER A 131 -28.23 17.73 12.69
CA SER A 131 -28.72 18.92 11.96
C SER A 131 -30.24 18.91 11.62
N TRP A 132 -31.01 18.00 12.21
CA TRP A 132 -32.46 17.74 12.03
C TRP A 132 -33.41 18.76 12.66
N ASP A 133 -32.94 19.93 13.12
CA ASP A 133 -33.84 20.97 13.63
C ASP A 133 -34.74 21.43 12.47
N SER A 134 -36.03 21.10 12.55
CA SER A 134 -37.01 21.44 11.51
C SER A 134 -37.12 22.95 11.26
N ARG A 135 -36.68 23.78 12.21
CA ARG A 135 -36.62 25.24 12.09
C ARG A 135 -35.34 25.73 11.38
N HIS A 136 -34.30 24.90 11.33
CA HIS A 136 -32.98 25.24 10.78
C HIS A 136 -32.39 24.07 9.94
N PRO A 137 -33.13 23.51 8.96
CA PRO A 137 -32.75 22.27 8.26
C PRO A 137 -31.47 22.36 7.42
N PHE A 138 -30.86 23.55 7.32
CA PHE A 138 -29.60 23.80 6.60
C PHE A 138 -28.40 24.07 7.52
N SER A 139 -28.58 23.94 8.84
CA SER A 139 -27.59 24.38 9.82
C SER A 139 -26.69 23.24 10.31
N VAL A 140 -25.47 23.19 9.78
CA VAL A 140 -24.34 22.43 10.38
C VAL A 140 -23.61 23.24 11.48
N LYS A 141 -24.24 24.31 12.01
CA LYS A 141 -23.64 25.15 13.04
C LYS A 141 -23.60 24.43 14.38
N GLU A 142 -22.61 24.82 15.18
CA GLU A 142 -22.51 24.47 16.59
C GLU A 142 -23.84 24.81 17.31
N GLY A 143 -24.34 23.85 18.11
CA GLY A 143 -25.66 23.92 18.75
C GLY A 143 -26.82 23.34 17.92
N HIS A 144 -26.63 23.04 16.64
CA HIS A 144 -27.63 22.32 15.81
C HIS A 144 -27.17 20.94 15.34
N SER A 145 -25.87 20.65 15.30
CA SER A 145 -25.37 19.35 14.84
C SER A 145 -24.10 18.90 15.55
N ASN A 146 -23.94 17.58 15.69
CA ASN A 146 -22.70 16.93 16.08
C ASN A 146 -21.99 16.39 14.84
N GLU A 147 -20.70 16.72 14.69
CA GLU A 147 -19.81 16.21 13.65
C GLU A 147 -19.29 14.80 14.02
N ARG A 148 -19.24 13.90 13.05
CA ARG A 148 -18.72 12.53 13.21
C ARG A 148 -17.69 12.23 12.14
N ASN A 149 -16.56 11.67 12.55
CA ASN A 149 -15.61 11.07 11.62
C ASN A 149 -15.98 9.60 11.37
N THR A 150 -15.86 9.19 10.10
CA THR A 150 -16.29 7.88 9.63
C THR A 150 -15.29 6.80 10.06
N LYS A 151 -15.76 5.81 10.83
CA LYS A 151 -14.99 4.65 11.28
C LYS A 151 -14.87 3.58 10.21
N HIS A 152 -13.92 2.65 10.36
CA HIS A 152 -13.87 1.44 9.53
C HIS A 152 -14.87 0.38 10.01
N VAL A 153 -15.19 -0.59 9.13
CA VAL A 153 -16.05 -1.76 9.44
C VAL A 153 -15.27 -3.08 9.62
N PHE A 154 -13.96 -3.07 9.42
CA PHE A 154 -13.06 -4.22 9.60
C PHE A 154 -13.14 -4.80 11.02
N GLY A 155 -13.30 -6.13 11.13
CA GLY A 155 -13.50 -6.83 12.40
C GLY A 155 -14.86 -6.63 13.08
N SER A 156 -15.83 -5.97 12.45
CA SER A 156 -17.11 -5.61 13.09
C SER A 156 -17.93 -6.80 13.59
N GLY A 157 -17.91 -7.95 12.90
CA GLY A 157 -18.63 -9.16 13.33
C GLY A 157 -18.19 -9.67 14.72
N GLY A 158 -16.90 -9.57 15.03
CA GLY A 158 -16.38 -9.90 16.36
C GLY A 158 -16.81 -8.91 17.44
N LEU A 159 -16.97 -7.62 17.11
CA LEU A 159 -17.46 -6.60 18.06
C LEU A 159 -18.93 -6.81 18.40
N GLU A 160 -19.77 -7.19 17.41
CA GLU A 160 -21.17 -7.53 17.68
C GLU A 160 -21.26 -8.77 18.56
N LEU A 161 -20.61 -9.89 18.21
CA LEU A 161 -20.67 -11.11 19.04
C LEU A 161 -20.20 -10.88 20.49
N LEU A 162 -19.13 -10.08 20.70
CA LEU A 162 -18.74 -9.65 22.05
C LEU A 162 -19.87 -8.91 22.78
N ALA A 163 -20.47 -7.92 22.11
CA ALA A 163 -21.55 -7.12 22.68
C ALA A 163 -22.80 -7.96 22.99
N GLU A 164 -23.13 -8.95 22.15
CA GLU A 164 -24.27 -9.84 22.35
C GLU A 164 -24.04 -10.78 23.54
N GLU A 165 -22.88 -11.43 23.62
CA GLU A 165 -22.54 -12.31 24.75
C GLU A 165 -22.44 -11.53 26.07
N MET A 166 -21.92 -10.30 26.03
CA MET A 166 -21.91 -9.40 27.18
C MET A 166 -23.34 -8.97 27.57
N THR A 167 -24.17 -8.60 26.60
CA THR A 167 -25.59 -8.27 26.82
C THR A 167 -26.34 -9.44 27.45
N ALA A 168 -26.23 -10.65 26.88
CA ALA A 168 -26.85 -11.86 27.41
C ALA A 168 -26.42 -12.12 28.87
N LYS A 169 -25.14 -11.90 29.20
CA LYS A 169 -24.65 -12.03 30.57
C LYS A 169 -25.24 -10.99 31.54
N LEU A 170 -25.36 -9.73 31.13
CA LEU A 170 -25.95 -8.66 31.94
C LEU A 170 -27.46 -8.87 32.15
N GLN A 171 -28.21 -9.20 31.10
CA GLN A 171 -29.63 -9.55 31.17
C GLN A 171 -29.89 -10.77 32.05
N ALA A 172 -29.09 -11.84 31.91
CA ALA A 172 -29.20 -13.02 32.77
C ALA A 172 -28.97 -12.66 34.24
N THR A 173 -28.04 -11.75 34.54
CA THR A 173 -27.76 -11.28 35.91
C THR A 173 -28.94 -10.48 36.47
N LYS A 174 -29.56 -9.61 35.67
CA LYS A 174 -30.81 -8.88 36.01
C LYS A 174 -31.97 -9.85 36.30
N SER A 175 -32.23 -10.78 35.40
CA SER A 175 -33.28 -11.80 35.56
C SER A 175 -33.06 -12.68 36.79
N GLN A 176 -31.82 -13.09 37.07
CA GLN A 176 -31.48 -13.84 38.29
C GLN A 176 -31.70 -13.01 39.56
N ALA A 177 -31.40 -11.71 39.55
CA ALA A 177 -31.65 -10.82 40.69
C ALA A 177 -33.16 -10.68 40.96
N ILE A 178 -33.98 -10.45 39.92
CA ILE A 178 -35.45 -10.35 40.03
C ILE A 178 -36.04 -11.66 40.58
N ILE A 179 -35.67 -12.81 39.99
CA ILE A 179 -36.16 -14.12 40.43
C ILE A 179 -35.75 -14.40 41.88
N GLN A 180 -34.56 -14.00 42.30
CA GLN A 180 -34.11 -14.16 43.69
C GLN A 180 -34.89 -13.25 44.64
N ALA A 181 -35.06 -11.96 44.31
CA ALA A 181 -35.75 -10.99 45.16
C ALA A 181 -37.22 -11.37 45.39
N ALA A 182 -37.91 -11.81 44.33
CA ALA A 182 -39.28 -12.32 44.41
C ALA A 182 -39.38 -13.61 45.26
N ARG A 183 -38.35 -14.47 45.24
CA ARG A 183 -38.31 -15.70 46.04
C ARG A 183 -37.97 -15.48 47.52
N THR A 184 -37.13 -14.49 47.84
CA THR A 184 -36.70 -14.22 49.22
C THR A 184 -37.56 -13.19 49.95
N GLY A 185 -38.34 -12.38 49.22
CA GLY A 185 -39.05 -11.23 49.77
C GLY A 185 -38.12 -10.09 50.22
N GLN A 186 -36.85 -10.11 49.79
CA GLN A 186 -35.83 -9.11 50.12
C GLN A 186 -35.21 -8.54 48.84
N PHE A 187 -34.76 -7.28 48.89
CA PHE A 187 -34.03 -6.71 47.76
C PHE A 187 -32.70 -7.46 47.51
N VAL A 188 -32.29 -7.55 46.26
CA VAL A 188 -31.09 -8.28 45.84
C VAL A 188 -30.21 -7.37 45.00
N ARG A 189 -29.06 -6.98 45.57
CA ARG A 189 -27.99 -6.28 44.83
C ARG A 189 -27.12 -7.30 44.10
N ARG A 190 -26.83 -7.08 42.81
CA ARG A 190 -25.89 -7.88 42.02
C ARG A 190 -24.87 -6.99 41.29
N PRO A 191 -23.56 -7.31 41.35
CA PRO A 191 -22.57 -6.65 40.50
C PRO A 191 -22.78 -7.07 39.03
N LEU A 192 -22.57 -6.13 38.12
CA LEU A 192 -22.68 -6.31 36.68
C LEU A 192 -21.29 -6.44 36.07
N LYS A 193 -20.91 -7.66 35.71
CA LYS A 193 -19.61 -7.97 35.10
C LYS A 193 -19.77 -8.93 33.93
N ALA A 194 -19.19 -8.59 32.78
CA ALA A 194 -19.17 -9.42 31.58
C ALA A 194 -17.80 -9.34 30.91
N LYS A 195 -17.25 -10.48 30.46
CA LYS A 195 -15.93 -10.62 29.80
C LYS A 195 -14.77 -9.83 30.45
N GLY A 196 -14.79 -9.71 31.78
CA GLY A 196 -13.78 -8.95 32.55
C GLY A 196 -14.18 -7.50 32.88
N VAL A 197 -15.04 -6.89 32.08
CA VAL A 197 -15.49 -5.48 32.17
C VAL A 197 -16.55 -5.30 33.27
N ASN A 198 -16.46 -4.20 34.02
CA ASN A 198 -17.34 -3.85 35.14
C ASN A 198 -18.30 -2.70 34.78
N PHE A 199 -19.60 -2.97 34.90
CA PHE A 199 -20.71 -2.05 34.62
C PHE A 199 -21.45 -1.62 35.90
N GLY A 200 -20.82 -1.77 37.07
CA GLY A 200 -21.37 -1.33 38.36
C GLY A 200 -22.26 -2.39 38.99
N SER A 201 -23.45 -2.01 39.44
CA SER A 201 -24.42 -2.94 40.04
C SER A 201 -25.86 -2.51 39.87
N LEU A 202 -26.78 -3.47 39.90
CA LEU A 202 -28.22 -3.22 40.01
C LEU A 202 -28.77 -3.70 41.35
N VAL A 203 -29.94 -3.19 41.74
CA VAL A 203 -30.73 -3.69 42.87
C VAL A 203 -32.11 -4.10 42.37
N ALA A 204 -32.45 -5.38 42.46
CA ALA A 204 -33.79 -5.87 42.19
C ALA A 204 -34.63 -5.89 43.46
N MET A 205 -35.84 -5.35 43.41
CA MET A 205 -36.83 -5.33 44.49
C MET A 205 -37.77 -6.54 44.40
N PRO A 206 -38.42 -6.96 45.50
CA PRO A 206 -39.32 -8.12 45.49
C PRO A 206 -40.58 -7.98 44.62
N ASP A 207 -40.96 -6.76 44.28
CA ASP A 207 -42.08 -6.42 43.37
C ASP A 207 -41.69 -6.47 41.88
N GLY A 208 -40.42 -6.73 41.58
CA GLY A 208 -39.88 -6.78 40.22
C GLY A 208 -39.27 -5.47 39.71
N VAL A 209 -39.35 -4.36 40.46
CA VAL A 209 -38.67 -3.11 40.11
C VAL A 209 -37.15 -3.32 40.18
N VAL A 210 -36.41 -2.77 39.21
CA VAL A 210 -34.94 -2.80 39.18
C VAL A 210 -34.39 -1.39 39.21
N ASP A 211 -33.71 -1.05 40.29
CA ASP A 211 -32.89 0.14 40.40
C ASP A 211 -31.58 -0.06 39.63
N THR A 212 -31.27 0.89 38.76
CA THR A 212 -30.10 0.93 37.88
C THR A 212 -29.25 2.19 38.09
N SER A 213 -29.46 2.94 39.17
CA SER A 213 -28.68 4.15 39.51
C SER A 213 -27.17 3.90 39.67
N ASP A 214 -26.79 2.71 40.16
CA ASP A 214 -25.41 2.25 40.28
C ASP A 214 -24.87 1.54 39.01
N VAL A 215 -25.57 1.61 37.88
CA VAL A 215 -25.11 1.06 36.58
C VAL A 215 -24.27 2.11 35.85
N VAL A 216 -23.08 1.71 35.40
CA VAL A 216 -22.11 2.63 34.77
C VAL A 216 -21.68 2.16 33.38
N GLY A 217 -21.61 3.11 32.44
CA GLY A 217 -21.05 2.90 31.10
C GLY A 217 -21.89 2.05 30.13
N VAL A 218 -23.09 1.64 30.51
CA VAL A 218 -24.10 1.00 29.66
C VAL A 218 -25.47 1.65 29.92
N SER A 219 -26.39 1.57 28.96
CA SER A 219 -27.77 2.05 29.15
C SER A 219 -28.53 1.18 30.16
N ALA A 220 -29.59 1.73 30.77
CA ALA A 220 -30.43 1.00 31.75
C ALA A 220 -31.20 -0.20 31.15
N ASP A 221 -31.25 -0.29 29.82
CA ASP A 221 -31.68 -1.50 29.10
C ASP A 221 -30.72 -2.69 29.32
N LEU A 222 -29.47 -2.45 29.73
CA LEU A 222 -28.35 -3.41 29.84
C LEU A 222 -27.93 -4.05 28.52
N ILE A 223 -28.11 -3.33 27.40
CA ILE A 223 -27.65 -3.73 26.07
C ILE A 223 -26.31 -3.04 25.79
N ILE A 224 -25.28 -3.82 25.49
CA ILE A 224 -24.01 -3.31 24.94
C ILE A 224 -24.23 -2.94 23.48
N LYS A 225 -23.77 -1.76 23.08
CA LYS A 225 -24.05 -1.16 21.78
C LYS A 225 -22.72 -0.73 21.14
N PRO A 226 -22.06 -1.62 20.38
CA PRO A 226 -20.66 -1.47 20.01
C PRO A 226 -20.43 -0.49 18.85
N PHE A 227 -21.49 0.08 18.26
CA PHE A 227 -21.37 0.96 17.09
C PHE A 227 -21.75 2.42 17.39
N GLY A 228 -21.05 3.33 16.71
CA GLY A 228 -21.13 4.79 16.88
C GLY A 228 -20.33 5.32 18.08
N SER A 229 -19.82 6.55 18.01
CA SER A 229 -18.92 7.13 19.05
C SER A 229 -19.55 7.26 20.45
N LYS A 230 -20.88 7.22 20.55
CA LYS A 230 -21.65 7.24 21.81
C LYS A 230 -22.11 5.85 22.26
N GLY A 231 -21.80 4.80 21.51
CA GLY A 231 -22.31 3.44 21.75
C GLY A 231 -23.83 3.43 21.78
N THR A 232 -24.45 3.88 20.69
CA THR A 232 -25.92 4.09 20.58
C THR A 232 -26.59 3.07 19.67
N ILE A 233 -25.81 2.27 18.94
CA ILE A 233 -26.27 1.31 17.92
C ILE A 233 -25.83 -0.12 18.30
N GLU A 234 -26.79 -1.04 18.30
CA GLU A 234 -26.68 -2.37 18.92
C GLU A 234 -26.27 -3.52 18.00
N SER A 235 -26.31 -3.35 16.67
CA SER A 235 -25.95 -4.38 15.67
C SER A 235 -25.49 -3.74 14.36
N ILE A 236 -24.82 -4.51 13.50
CA ILE A 236 -24.38 -4.11 12.16
C ILE A 236 -25.60 -3.83 11.28
N ARG A 237 -26.68 -4.64 11.33
CA ARG A 237 -27.94 -4.33 10.63
C ARG A 237 -28.48 -2.94 11.01
N LYS A 238 -28.47 -2.59 12.30
CA LYS A 238 -28.90 -1.26 12.74
C LYS A 238 -27.91 -0.16 12.38
N PHE A 239 -26.62 -0.47 12.32
CA PHE A 239 -25.57 0.40 11.82
C PHE A 239 -25.65 0.63 10.30
N THR A 240 -26.30 -0.23 9.53
CA THR A 240 -26.42 -0.15 8.06
C THR A 240 -27.73 0.47 7.61
N THR A 241 -28.86 0.07 8.19
CA THR A 241 -30.17 0.68 7.92
C THR A 241 -30.25 2.15 8.30
N ASN A 242 -29.51 2.57 9.35
CA ASN A 242 -29.47 3.97 9.74
C ASN A 242 -28.81 4.85 8.64
N PRO A 243 -27.56 4.62 8.17
CA PRO A 243 -26.95 5.36 7.05
C PRO A 243 -27.63 5.23 5.69
N LEU A 244 -28.16 4.05 5.31
CA LEU A 244 -28.93 3.90 4.07
C LEU A 244 -30.00 4.99 3.99
N VAL A 245 -30.82 5.10 5.03
CA VAL A 245 -31.79 6.18 5.12
C VAL A 245 -31.06 7.52 5.34
N HIS A 246 -30.29 7.69 6.40
CA HIS A 246 -29.83 9.00 6.89
C HIS A 246 -28.94 9.75 5.89
N HIS A 247 -28.04 9.04 5.20
CA HIS A 247 -26.98 9.60 4.36
C HIS A 247 -27.25 9.37 2.87
N HIS A 248 -27.62 8.16 2.47
CA HIS A 248 -27.90 7.84 1.08
C HIS A 248 -29.35 8.18 0.68
N GLY A 249 -30.25 8.37 1.64
CA GLY A 249 -31.66 8.59 1.35
C GLY A 249 -32.32 7.39 0.69
N ILE A 250 -31.85 6.17 1.00
CA ILE A 250 -32.35 4.89 0.49
C ILE A 250 -33.20 4.21 1.58
N GLN A 251 -34.40 3.80 1.21
CA GLN A 251 -35.42 3.21 2.07
C GLN A 251 -35.31 1.68 2.14
N ALA A 252 -34.91 1.17 3.31
CA ALA A 252 -34.89 -0.27 3.56
C ALA A 252 -36.28 -0.80 3.96
N ASP A 253 -36.77 -1.86 3.31
CA ASP A 253 -38.14 -2.41 3.48
C ASP A 253 -38.51 -2.66 4.96
N GLU A 254 -37.59 -3.25 5.72
CA GLU A 254 -37.81 -3.60 7.12
C GLU A 254 -38.10 -2.39 8.01
N ARG A 255 -37.71 -1.19 7.58
CA ARG A 255 -38.04 0.05 8.27
C ARG A 255 -39.54 0.39 8.15
N LEU A 256 -40.19 0.03 7.05
CA LEU A 256 -41.63 0.17 6.86
C LEU A 256 -42.40 -0.95 7.58
N GLU A 257 -41.86 -2.17 7.55
CA GLU A 257 -42.56 -3.35 8.07
C GLU A 257 -42.57 -3.43 9.60
N ASP A 258 -41.43 -3.18 10.24
CA ASP A 258 -41.19 -3.41 11.67
C ASP A 258 -41.58 -2.21 12.56
N ASP A 259 -42.18 -1.16 11.98
CA ASP A 259 -42.54 0.06 12.71
C ASP A 259 -43.86 -0.09 13.51
N PRO A 260 -43.84 0.06 14.86
CA PRO A 260 -45.07 0.13 15.65
C PRO A 260 -45.88 1.40 15.38
N LYS A 261 -45.29 2.43 14.74
CA LYS A 261 -45.93 3.72 14.41
C LYS A 261 -46.73 3.67 13.10
N LYS A 262 -47.57 2.66 12.87
CA LYS A 262 -48.49 2.58 11.71
C LYS A 262 -49.59 3.68 11.68
N GLU A 263 -49.48 4.70 12.52
CA GLU A 263 -50.27 5.92 12.43
C GLU A 263 -49.70 6.84 11.33
N ILE A 264 -50.47 7.06 10.27
CA ILE A 264 -50.27 8.20 9.35
C ILE A 264 -50.53 9.49 10.15
N HIS A 265 -49.49 10.01 10.79
CA HIS A 265 -49.58 11.29 11.50
C HIS A 265 -49.57 12.41 10.46
N PRO A 266 -50.43 13.44 10.51
CA PRO A 266 -50.50 14.49 9.47
C PRO A 266 -49.25 15.39 9.34
N PHE A 267 -48.18 15.07 10.06
CA PHE A 267 -46.88 15.74 10.03
C PHE A 267 -45.69 14.76 9.85
N HIS A 268 -45.98 13.45 9.73
CA HIS A 268 -44.97 12.42 9.43
C HIS A 268 -45.39 11.61 8.21
N GLN A 269 -44.55 11.57 7.20
CA GLN A 269 -44.61 10.60 6.11
C GLN A 269 -43.41 9.66 6.29
N TRP A 270 -43.66 8.35 6.25
CA TRP A 270 -42.63 7.33 6.48
C TRP A 270 -42.08 6.77 5.15
N ASP A 271 -42.94 6.68 4.16
CA ASP A 271 -42.63 6.91 2.74
C ASP A 271 -41.95 8.29 2.61
N ASP A 272 -40.78 8.36 1.99
CA ASP A 272 -40.02 9.60 1.73
C ASP A 272 -40.48 10.36 0.49
N GLY A 273 -41.45 9.78 -0.23
CA GLY A 273 -42.31 10.42 -1.22
C GLY A 273 -41.62 10.72 -2.54
N ASP A 274 -40.48 10.09 -2.82
CA ASP A 274 -39.77 10.25 -4.10
C ASP A 274 -40.48 9.48 -5.24
N GLY A 275 -41.26 8.44 -4.89
CA GLY A 275 -42.12 7.65 -5.76
C GLY A 275 -41.60 6.24 -6.06
N TYR A 276 -40.52 5.80 -5.43
CA TYR A 276 -40.01 4.44 -5.52
C TYR A 276 -40.49 3.56 -4.36
N ASP A 277 -40.55 2.25 -4.61
CA ASP A 277 -40.72 1.22 -3.59
C ASP A 277 -39.59 0.18 -3.72
N HIS A 278 -39.34 -0.57 -2.64
CA HIS A 278 -38.43 -1.73 -2.65
C HIS A 278 -36.93 -1.40 -2.88
N GLU A 279 -36.47 -0.21 -2.47
CA GLU A 279 -35.13 0.33 -2.77
C GLU A 279 -33.96 -0.39 -2.09
N ALA A 280 -34.17 -0.93 -0.89
CA ALA A 280 -33.19 -1.77 -0.21
C ALA A 280 -33.88 -2.92 0.50
N THR A 281 -33.89 -4.07 -0.15
CA THR A 281 -34.63 -5.23 0.34
C THR A 281 -34.05 -5.79 1.63
N ARG A 282 -34.86 -6.56 2.38
CA ARG A 282 -34.34 -7.27 3.58
C ARG A 282 -33.09 -8.11 3.26
N GLY A 283 -33.03 -8.73 2.08
CA GLY A 283 -31.88 -9.53 1.66
C GLY A 283 -30.69 -8.72 1.13
N ASP A 284 -30.91 -7.54 0.53
CA ASP A 284 -29.82 -6.59 0.24
C ASP A 284 -29.15 -6.11 1.54
N VAL A 285 -29.94 -5.79 2.58
CA VAL A 285 -29.42 -5.46 3.91
C VAL A 285 -28.70 -6.67 4.51
N THR A 286 -29.23 -7.89 4.39
CA THR A 286 -28.53 -9.12 4.83
C THR A 286 -27.17 -9.28 4.15
N ALA A 287 -27.09 -9.07 2.83
CA ALA A 287 -25.85 -9.17 2.08
C ALA A 287 -24.83 -8.09 2.51
N LEU A 288 -25.27 -6.83 2.69
CA LEU A 288 -24.44 -5.75 3.23
C LEU A 288 -23.87 -6.09 4.61
N VAL A 289 -24.71 -6.60 5.52
CA VAL A 289 -24.30 -6.97 6.89
C VAL A 289 -23.31 -8.12 6.87
N ILE A 290 -23.53 -9.16 6.05
CA ILE A 290 -22.58 -10.26 5.87
C ILE A 290 -21.23 -9.74 5.36
N TRP A 291 -21.22 -8.83 4.38
CA TRP A 291 -19.98 -8.24 3.87
C TRP A 291 -19.23 -7.43 4.94
N GLN A 292 -19.94 -6.62 5.74
CA GLN A 292 -19.34 -5.84 6.83
C GLN A 292 -18.80 -6.73 7.95
N ALA A 293 -19.60 -7.70 8.40
CA ALA A 293 -19.27 -8.60 9.51
C ALA A 293 -18.08 -9.51 9.18
N ALA A 294 -17.97 -9.94 7.92
CA ALA A 294 -16.90 -10.80 7.41
C ALA A 294 -15.73 -10.02 6.79
N GLN A 295 -15.59 -8.70 7.04
CA GLN A 295 -14.36 -7.99 6.64
C GLN A 295 -13.15 -8.54 7.42
N PRO A 296 -11.95 -8.56 6.79
CA PRO A 296 -10.70 -8.97 7.43
C PRO A 296 -10.46 -8.34 8.82
N VAL A 297 -9.75 -9.06 9.67
CA VAL A 297 -9.48 -8.62 11.04
C VAL A 297 -8.29 -7.65 11.08
N PRO A 298 -8.41 -6.49 11.75
CA PRO A 298 -7.28 -5.62 12.05
C PRO A 298 -6.11 -6.36 12.71
N VAL A 299 -4.87 -6.08 12.28
CA VAL A 299 -3.65 -6.81 12.72
C VAL A 299 -2.62 -5.87 13.34
N GLN A 300 -1.71 -6.44 14.13
CA GLN A 300 -0.46 -5.78 14.51
C GLN A 300 0.66 -6.17 13.54
N ILE A 301 1.25 -5.20 12.85
CA ILE A 301 2.42 -5.40 11.98
C ILE A 301 3.68 -4.92 12.72
N ILE A 302 4.54 -5.85 13.11
CA ILE A 302 5.89 -5.56 13.61
C ILE A 302 6.82 -5.27 12.42
N PRO A 303 7.45 -4.07 12.32
CA PRO A 303 8.33 -3.77 11.20
C PRO A 303 9.66 -4.54 11.26
N ASP A 304 10.19 -4.94 10.11
CA ASP A 304 11.46 -5.69 10.00
C ASP A 304 12.70 -4.95 10.56
N ASN A 305 12.61 -3.63 10.74
CA ASN A 305 13.68 -2.84 11.34
C ASN A 305 13.76 -3.13 12.86
N PRO A 306 14.87 -3.68 13.37
CA PRO A 306 14.96 -4.13 14.77
C PRO A 306 14.82 -2.98 15.79
N VAL A 307 15.20 -1.74 15.42
CA VAL A 307 15.02 -0.57 16.28
C VAL A 307 13.53 -0.20 16.39
N VAL A 308 12.79 -0.31 15.30
CA VAL A 308 11.34 -0.02 15.29
C VAL A 308 10.56 -1.16 15.95
N ALA A 309 10.94 -2.43 15.71
CA ALA A 309 10.37 -3.57 16.42
C ALA A 309 10.56 -3.47 17.94
N GLN A 310 11.77 -3.06 18.39
CA GLN A 310 12.02 -2.80 19.81
C GLN A 310 11.17 -1.63 20.32
N ALA A 311 11.02 -0.55 19.54
CA ALA A 311 10.19 0.59 19.93
C ALA A 311 8.71 0.21 20.08
N VAL A 312 8.18 -0.66 19.21
CA VAL A 312 6.82 -1.21 19.34
C VAL A 312 6.69 -2.03 20.63
N ALA A 313 7.63 -2.96 20.90
CA ALA A 313 7.60 -3.79 22.10
C ALA A 313 7.72 -2.97 23.41
N GLU A 314 8.53 -1.92 23.41
CA GLU A 314 8.65 -0.99 24.53
C GLU A 314 7.43 -0.07 24.67
N GLY A 315 6.78 0.28 23.56
CA GLY A 315 5.54 1.05 23.53
C GLY A 315 4.34 0.29 24.08
N THR A 316 4.25 -1.01 23.80
CA THR A 316 3.21 -1.91 24.38
C THR A 316 3.31 -1.96 25.90
N LYS A 317 4.52 -2.11 26.46
CA LYS A 317 4.72 -2.06 27.93
C LYS A 317 4.29 -0.73 28.51
N ALA A 318 4.76 0.39 27.91
CA ALA A 318 4.43 1.72 28.38
C ALA A 318 2.91 1.99 28.37
N PHE A 319 2.19 1.46 27.37
CA PHE A 319 0.72 1.55 27.27
C PHE A 319 -0.02 0.83 28.40
N GLU A 320 0.48 -0.32 28.84
CA GLU A 320 -0.05 -1.04 30.01
C GLU A 320 0.33 -0.32 31.33
N GLU A 321 1.59 0.07 31.47
CA GLU A 321 2.16 0.68 32.69
C GLU A 321 1.48 2.01 33.06
N ILE A 322 1.16 2.86 32.09
CA ILE A 322 0.44 4.13 32.33
C ILE A 322 -1.09 3.97 32.40
N GLY A 323 -1.59 2.74 32.32
CA GLY A 323 -3.00 2.42 32.54
C GLY A 323 -3.94 2.63 31.36
N CYS A 324 -3.45 2.89 30.14
CA CYS A 324 -4.31 3.00 28.95
C CYS A 324 -5.15 1.72 28.72
N ALA A 325 -4.56 0.56 29.01
CA ALA A 325 -5.21 -0.76 28.97
C ALA A 325 -6.41 -0.93 29.95
N THR A 326 -6.68 0.04 30.84
CA THR A 326 -7.83 -0.02 31.76
C THR A 326 -9.17 0.08 31.03
N CYS A 327 -9.24 0.94 30.01
CA CYS A 327 -10.40 1.04 29.11
C CYS A 327 -10.10 0.32 27.80
N HIS A 328 -8.90 0.55 27.24
CA HIS A 328 -8.48 -0.09 25.99
C HIS A 328 -7.94 -1.51 26.22
N ILE A 329 -8.78 -2.39 26.76
CA ILE A 329 -8.45 -3.78 27.09
C ILE A 329 -7.96 -4.50 25.82
N PRO A 330 -6.70 -4.98 25.75
CA PRO A 330 -6.08 -5.43 24.50
C PRO A 330 -6.86 -6.52 23.76
N GLN A 331 -7.38 -7.50 24.49
CA GLN A 331 -8.14 -8.62 23.92
C GLN A 331 -9.37 -8.97 24.76
N LEU A 332 -10.44 -9.33 24.06
CA LEU A 332 -11.60 -10.02 24.61
C LEU A 332 -11.80 -11.34 23.85
N ILE A 333 -12.51 -12.31 24.45
CA ILE A 333 -12.78 -13.62 23.84
C ILE A 333 -14.25 -13.69 23.47
N VAL A 334 -14.58 -14.09 22.24
CA VAL A 334 -15.93 -14.51 21.83
C VAL A 334 -16.07 -16.01 22.07
N ASP A 335 -17.10 -16.44 22.81
CA ASP A 335 -17.27 -17.84 23.22
C ASP A 335 -17.91 -18.70 22.12
N ASP A 336 -18.84 -18.15 21.31
CA ASP A 336 -19.39 -18.74 20.08
C ASP A 336 -19.02 -17.89 18.84
N PRO A 337 -18.07 -18.31 17.98
CA PRO A 337 -17.62 -17.54 16.82
C PRO A 337 -18.59 -17.58 15.62
N ILE A 338 -19.77 -18.17 15.75
CA ILE A 338 -20.77 -18.23 14.67
C ILE A 338 -21.55 -16.92 14.62
N PHE A 339 -21.22 -16.07 13.65
CA PHE A 339 -22.04 -14.90 13.32
C PHE A 339 -23.37 -15.35 12.72
N ARG A 340 -24.46 -14.67 13.08
CA ARG A 340 -25.82 -14.97 12.65
C ARG A 340 -26.48 -13.70 12.17
N GLU A 341 -27.21 -13.78 11.06
CA GLU A 341 -27.86 -12.62 10.47
C GLU A 341 -29.29 -12.94 10.01
N PRO A 342 -30.33 -12.26 10.54
CA PRO A 342 -30.29 -11.31 11.67
C PRO A 342 -29.88 -11.96 13.01
N SER A 343 -29.00 -11.30 13.77
CA SER A 343 -28.39 -11.85 14.99
C SER A 343 -29.35 -12.19 16.15
N ARG A 344 -30.51 -11.51 16.22
CA ARG A 344 -31.43 -11.56 17.38
C ARG A 344 -32.77 -12.25 17.15
N ILE A 345 -32.89 -13.01 16.07
CA ILE A 345 -34.09 -13.81 15.80
C ILE A 345 -33.84 -15.31 16.10
N ASP A 346 -34.79 -16.15 15.74
CA ASP A 346 -34.65 -17.60 15.79
C ASP A 346 -33.43 -18.05 14.96
N PRO A 347 -32.44 -18.76 15.52
CA PRO A 347 -31.27 -19.23 14.77
C PRO A 347 -31.61 -20.12 13.57
N THR A 348 -32.79 -20.74 13.53
CA THR A 348 -33.28 -21.52 12.38
C THR A 348 -33.76 -20.65 11.20
N LYS A 349 -33.84 -19.33 11.40
CA LYS A 349 -34.25 -18.31 10.42
C LYS A 349 -33.13 -17.32 10.10
N SER A 350 -31.90 -17.62 10.51
CA SER A 350 -30.74 -16.74 10.35
C SER A 350 -29.76 -17.37 9.39
N PHE A 351 -29.20 -16.58 8.46
CA PHE A 351 -27.97 -16.98 7.77
C PHE A 351 -26.81 -17.02 8.79
N SER A 352 -25.82 -17.89 8.62
CA SER A 352 -24.69 -17.96 9.58
C SER A 352 -23.37 -18.41 8.96
N PHE A 353 -22.26 -17.96 9.55
CA PHE A 353 -20.89 -18.27 9.15
C PHE A 353 -19.90 -18.19 10.34
N ASP A 354 -18.73 -18.83 10.26
CA ASP A 354 -17.71 -18.85 11.32
C ASP A 354 -16.67 -17.74 11.06
N ILE A 355 -16.62 -16.72 11.93
CA ILE A 355 -15.69 -15.57 11.76
C ILE A 355 -14.19 -15.96 11.86
N THR A 356 -13.90 -17.19 12.29
CA THR A 356 -12.53 -17.73 12.35
C THR A 356 -12.13 -18.52 11.11
N ARG A 357 -12.97 -18.56 10.06
CA ARG A 357 -12.80 -19.41 8.87
C ARG A 357 -13.37 -18.86 7.56
N ASP A 358 -14.48 -18.13 7.63
CA ASP A 358 -15.20 -17.63 6.47
C ASP A 358 -14.88 -16.15 6.23
N GLY A 359 -14.92 -15.73 4.96
CA GLY A 359 -14.53 -14.38 4.53
C GLY A 359 -13.06 -14.26 4.10
N PRO A 360 -12.57 -13.06 3.74
CA PRO A 360 -11.19 -12.85 3.34
C PRO A 360 -10.25 -12.78 4.54
N GLU A 361 -9.05 -13.34 4.38
CA GLU A 361 -7.97 -13.31 5.37
C GLU A 361 -7.42 -11.89 5.63
N PRO A 362 -6.85 -11.61 6.82
CA PRO A 362 -6.75 -12.49 7.99
C PRO A 362 -8.06 -12.66 8.77
N HIS A 363 -8.34 -13.88 9.24
CA HIS A 363 -9.45 -14.19 10.16
C HIS A 363 -9.08 -13.95 11.64
N PHE A 364 -10.07 -14.09 12.53
CA PHE A 364 -9.86 -14.06 13.98
C PHE A 364 -9.08 -15.29 14.46
N GLU A 365 -8.15 -15.11 15.41
CA GLU A 365 -7.41 -16.23 16.00
C GLU A 365 -8.37 -17.20 16.70
N ARG A 366 -8.29 -18.48 16.35
CA ARG A 366 -9.12 -19.54 16.91
C ARG A 366 -8.37 -20.29 18.02
N THR A 367 -8.90 -20.25 19.24
CA THR A 367 -8.32 -20.97 20.38
C THR A 367 -8.48 -22.49 20.24
N ALA A 368 -7.73 -23.25 21.03
CA ALA A 368 -7.81 -24.72 21.04
C ALA A 368 -9.20 -25.28 21.44
N ASP A 369 -9.96 -24.55 22.26
CA ASP A 369 -11.35 -24.86 22.62
C ASP A 369 -12.39 -24.29 21.61
N GLY A 370 -11.92 -23.65 20.53
CA GLY A 370 -12.75 -23.25 19.38
C GLY A 370 -13.38 -21.86 19.45
N LYS A 371 -12.91 -21.01 20.37
CA LYS A 371 -13.34 -19.63 20.58
C LYS A 371 -12.56 -18.66 19.67
N ALA A 372 -13.03 -17.43 19.52
CA ALA A 372 -12.31 -16.39 18.79
C ALA A 372 -11.64 -15.37 19.73
N VAL A 373 -10.40 -14.99 19.45
CA VAL A 373 -9.69 -13.91 20.16
C VAL A 373 -9.86 -12.61 19.38
N VAL A 374 -10.39 -11.58 20.05
CA VAL A 374 -10.72 -10.28 19.47
C VAL A 374 -9.80 -9.20 20.06
N TYR A 375 -8.74 -8.88 19.33
CA TYR A 375 -7.69 -7.92 19.73
C TYR A 375 -8.10 -6.45 19.50
N ALA A 376 -9.28 -6.04 19.99
CA ALA A 376 -9.90 -4.76 19.63
C ALA A 376 -9.42 -3.55 20.45
N TYR A 377 -8.70 -3.74 21.57
CA TYR A 377 -8.27 -2.64 22.46
C TYR A 377 -9.45 -1.77 22.94
N THR A 378 -10.53 -2.41 23.41
CA THR A 378 -11.74 -1.76 23.93
C THR A 378 -12.46 -2.66 24.93
N ASP A 379 -13.15 -2.05 25.88
CA ASP A 379 -14.04 -2.70 26.84
C ASP A 379 -15.54 -2.60 26.47
N LEU A 380 -15.84 -2.01 25.30
CA LEU A 380 -17.20 -1.75 24.77
C LEU A 380 -18.09 -0.93 25.73
N LYS A 381 -17.47 -0.15 26.62
CA LYS A 381 -18.14 0.64 27.66
C LYS A 381 -18.08 2.13 27.34
N ARG A 382 -19.04 2.90 27.86
CA ARG A 382 -19.02 4.36 27.85
C ARG A 382 -18.31 4.94 29.08
N HIS A 383 -17.48 5.96 28.85
CA HIS A 383 -16.73 6.70 29.85
C HIS A 383 -16.97 8.20 29.71
N TYR A 384 -16.94 8.93 30.82
CA TYR A 384 -16.91 10.39 30.81
C TYR A 384 -15.50 10.87 30.43
N MET A 385 -15.38 11.57 29.29
CA MET A 385 -14.11 12.01 28.71
C MET A 385 -13.75 13.48 29.04
N GLY A 386 -14.52 14.14 29.90
CA GLY A 386 -14.24 15.50 30.36
C GLY A 386 -14.75 16.62 29.46
N GLU A 387 -14.90 17.81 30.05
CA GLU A 387 -15.40 19.02 29.38
C GLU A 387 -14.64 19.40 28.10
N GLY A 388 -13.33 19.11 28.02
CA GLY A 388 -12.51 19.40 26.83
C GLY A 388 -12.87 18.60 25.58
N LEU A 389 -13.63 17.50 25.73
CA LEU A 389 -14.17 16.70 24.64
C LEU A 389 -15.70 16.76 24.54
N ARG A 390 -16.37 17.62 25.35
CA ARG A 390 -17.82 17.82 25.29
C ARG A 390 -18.26 18.23 23.89
N GLU A 391 -19.34 17.61 23.43
CA GLU A 391 -20.05 18.03 22.22
C GLU A 391 -21.06 19.14 22.48
N PRO A 392 -21.52 19.86 21.44
CA PRO A 392 -22.58 20.86 21.58
C PRO A 392 -23.92 20.27 22.00
N LEU A 393 -24.17 18.99 21.70
CA LEU A 393 -25.44 18.30 21.94
C LEU A 393 -25.22 16.89 22.52
N ASP A 394 -26.07 16.51 23.47
CA ASP A 394 -26.25 15.12 23.89
C ASP A 394 -26.74 14.25 22.71
N GLU A 395 -26.61 12.93 22.80
CA GLU A 395 -27.06 11.99 21.76
C GLU A 395 -27.88 10.85 22.37
N LEU A 396 -29.18 10.78 22.05
CA LEU A 396 -30.08 9.69 22.47
C LEU A 396 -30.06 9.39 23.99
N GLY A 397 -29.92 10.44 24.82
CA GLY A 397 -29.84 10.32 26.28
C GLY A 397 -28.44 10.01 26.82
N VAL A 398 -27.42 9.96 25.96
CA VAL A 398 -26.00 9.92 26.34
C VAL A 398 -25.45 11.34 26.41
N ASP A 399 -24.86 11.70 27.55
CA ASP A 399 -24.24 13.00 27.80
C ASP A 399 -23.18 13.38 26.75
N ALA A 400 -23.12 14.67 26.43
CA ALA A 400 -22.25 15.21 25.41
C ALA A 400 -20.73 14.98 25.63
N ALA A 401 -20.25 14.76 26.85
CA ALA A 401 -18.85 14.37 27.13
C ALA A 401 -18.66 12.87 27.42
N VAL A 402 -19.71 12.06 27.42
CA VAL A 402 -19.61 10.60 27.55
C VAL A 402 -19.40 9.96 26.18
N PHE A 403 -18.41 9.10 26.01
CA PHE A 403 -18.11 8.40 24.76
C PHE A 403 -17.82 6.93 25.02
N MET A 404 -18.04 6.07 24.03
CA MET A 404 -17.58 4.69 24.11
C MET A 404 -16.07 4.61 23.91
N THR A 405 -15.41 3.68 24.60
CA THR A 405 -14.01 3.34 24.35
C THR A 405 -13.82 2.95 22.89
N ALA A 406 -13.10 3.76 22.13
CA ALA A 406 -12.78 3.47 20.75
C ALA A 406 -11.85 2.25 20.66
N GLU A 407 -12.16 1.34 19.76
CA GLU A 407 -11.28 0.31 19.27
C GLU A 407 -9.95 0.92 18.75
N LEU A 408 -8.80 0.43 19.22
CA LEU A 408 -7.47 0.88 18.76
C LEU A 408 -6.84 -0.06 17.73
N TRP A 409 -7.49 -1.18 17.44
CA TRP A 409 -7.10 -1.96 16.28
C TRP A 409 -7.29 -1.12 15.00
N GLY A 410 -6.40 -1.24 14.01
CA GLY A 410 -6.45 -0.36 12.84
C GLY A 410 -6.08 1.11 13.06
N VAL A 411 -5.86 1.58 14.29
CA VAL A 411 -5.69 3.02 14.59
C VAL A 411 -4.49 3.65 13.86
N GLY A 412 -3.46 2.87 13.53
CA GLY A 412 -2.25 3.32 12.85
C GLY A 412 -2.45 3.84 11.42
N ASN A 413 -3.47 3.37 10.69
CA ASN A 413 -3.74 3.78 9.30
C ASN A 413 -5.12 4.41 9.05
N THR A 414 -5.97 4.53 10.08
CA THR A 414 -7.36 5.02 9.97
C THR A 414 -7.59 6.48 10.39
N GLY A 415 -6.55 7.21 10.79
CA GLY A 415 -6.69 8.62 11.18
C GLY A 415 -7.28 9.53 10.09
N PRO A 416 -7.78 10.74 10.42
CA PRO A 416 -7.54 11.46 11.67
C PRO A 416 -8.35 10.92 12.85
N TRP A 417 -7.90 11.23 14.06
CA TRP A 417 -8.37 10.60 15.29
C TRP A 417 -9.30 11.50 16.11
N MET A 418 -9.91 10.92 17.15
CA MET A 418 -11.08 11.42 17.89
C MET A 418 -12.40 11.30 17.12
N PHE A 419 -13.52 11.36 17.86
CA PHE A 419 -14.87 11.13 17.35
C PHE A 419 -15.31 11.99 16.14
N ASN A 420 -14.62 13.10 15.89
CA ASN A 420 -14.81 14.01 14.76
C ASN A 420 -13.52 14.29 13.96
N GLY A 421 -12.45 13.52 14.13
CA GLY A 421 -11.21 13.69 13.35
C GLY A 421 -10.40 14.96 13.69
N ARG A 422 -10.60 15.55 14.88
CA ARG A 422 -9.86 16.76 15.33
C ARG A 422 -8.38 16.55 15.64
N ALA A 423 -7.91 15.30 15.75
CA ALA A 423 -6.51 14.99 16.03
C ALA A 423 -5.78 14.49 14.78
N PHE A 424 -4.76 15.24 14.34
CA PHE A 424 -3.93 14.88 13.17
C PHE A 424 -2.68 14.05 13.50
N THR A 425 -2.44 13.75 14.79
CA THR A 425 -1.40 12.83 15.26
C THR A 425 -1.93 12.00 16.43
N LEU A 426 -1.41 10.78 16.60
CA LEU A 426 -1.73 9.91 17.74
C LEU A 426 -1.31 10.56 19.07
N ASP A 427 -0.14 11.22 19.13
CA ASP A 427 0.27 12.02 20.29
C ASP A 427 -0.78 13.07 20.67
N ARG A 428 -1.30 13.82 19.68
CA ARG A 428 -2.32 14.84 19.91
C ARG A 428 -3.65 14.21 20.37
N ALA A 429 -3.98 13.02 19.86
CA ALA A 429 -5.14 12.26 20.31
C ALA A 429 -4.99 11.83 21.78
N ILE A 430 -3.85 11.25 22.18
CA ILE A 430 -3.60 10.88 23.58
C ILE A 430 -3.75 12.11 24.48
N ARG A 431 -3.11 13.24 24.12
CA ARG A 431 -3.19 14.51 24.88
C ARG A 431 -4.57 15.16 24.95
N MET A 432 -5.54 14.72 24.14
CA MET A 432 -6.93 15.20 24.21
C MET A 432 -7.81 14.42 25.20
N HIS A 433 -7.35 13.27 25.71
CA HIS A 433 -8.11 12.48 26.69
C HIS A 433 -8.35 13.27 28.00
N GLY A 434 -9.47 13.02 28.67
CA GLY A 434 -9.84 13.70 29.92
C GLY A 434 -10.84 12.86 30.71
N GLY A 435 -11.43 13.46 31.75
CA GLY A 435 -12.41 12.77 32.60
C GLY A 435 -11.82 11.53 33.26
N GLU A 436 -12.39 10.36 33.02
CA GLU A 436 -11.89 9.08 33.52
C GLU A 436 -10.48 8.75 32.99
N ALA A 437 -10.14 9.18 31.77
CA ALA A 437 -8.82 9.00 31.16
C ALA A 437 -7.80 10.09 31.51
N GLN A 438 -8.15 11.04 32.40
CA GLN A 438 -7.28 12.12 32.89
C GLN A 438 -5.91 11.60 33.35
N ALA A 439 -5.90 10.58 34.20
CA ALA A 439 -4.68 10.09 34.84
C ALA A 439 -3.69 9.53 33.82
N SER A 440 -4.13 8.64 32.93
CA SER A 440 -3.28 8.05 31.89
C SER A 440 -2.78 9.07 30.86
N ARG A 441 -3.52 10.16 30.59
CA ARG A 441 -3.01 11.28 29.79
C ARG A 441 -1.85 11.98 30.52
N ASP A 442 -2.01 12.24 31.81
CA ASP A 442 -1.01 12.98 32.59
C ASP A 442 0.26 12.13 32.79
N GLU A 443 0.13 10.83 33.02
CA GLU A 443 1.26 9.89 33.01
C GLU A 443 1.94 9.83 31.63
N TYR A 444 1.19 9.73 30.52
CA TYR A 444 1.76 9.81 29.16
C TYR A 444 2.55 11.11 28.94
N ALA A 445 2.01 12.25 29.41
CA ALA A 445 2.66 13.54 29.28
C ALA A 445 3.92 13.69 30.16
N ALA A 446 4.01 12.91 31.25
CA ALA A 446 5.16 12.85 32.15
C ALA A 446 6.26 11.85 31.70
N LEU A 447 5.94 10.89 30.81
CA LEU A 447 6.93 9.98 30.22
C LEU A 447 8.05 10.76 29.50
N PRO A 448 9.30 10.25 29.48
CA PRO A 448 10.35 10.79 28.62
C PRO A 448 9.95 10.77 27.13
N ASP A 449 10.39 11.77 26.35
CA ASP A 449 10.08 11.89 24.90
C ASP A 449 10.31 10.61 24.09
N GLN A 450 11.30 9.80 24.46
CA GLN A 450 11.54 8.50 23.83
C GLN A 450 10.39 7.53 24.08
N LYS A 451 9.93 7.39 25.34
CA LYS A 451 8.83 6.50 25.71
C LYS A 451 7.50 6.96 25.09
N GLN A 452 7.28 8.27 24.99
CA GLN A 452 6.13 8.81 24.24
C GLN A 452 6.16 8.40 22.76
N ARG A 453 7.33 8.49 22.10
CA ARG A 453 7.49 8.02 20.71
C ARG A 453 7.33 6.50 20.57
N GLU A 454 7.90 5.71 21.48
CA GLU A 454 7.76 4.24 21.50
C GLU A 454 6.29 3.82 21.56
N LEU A 455 5.49 4.43 22.45
CA LEU A 455 4.05 4.20 22.54
C LEU A 455 3.30 4.61 21.26
N VAL A 456 3.68 5.72 20.63
CA VAL A 456 3.12 6.13 19.32
C VAL A 456 3.50 5.16 18.20
N GLU A 457 4.71 4.59 18.18
CA GLU A 457 5.08 3.54 17.22
C GLU A 457 4.32 2.23 17.48
N PHE A 458 4.05 1.87 18.73
CA PHE A 458 3.14 0.78 19.07
C PHE A 458 1.74 1.01 18.47
N LEU A 459 1.12 2.16 18.69
CA LEU A 459 -0.20 2.46 18.12
C LEU A 459 -0.19 2.49 16.57
N LYS A 460 0.91 2.92 15.94
CA LYS A 460 1.09 2.81 14.48
C LYS A 460 1.20 1.39 13.97
N SER A 461 1.64 0.43 14.79
CA SER A 461 1.72 -0.99 14.41
C SER A 461 0.35 -1.66 14.30
N LEU A 462 -0.69 -1.11 14.94
CA LEU A 462 -2.08 -1.61 14.89
C LEU A 462 -2.76 -1.06 13.62
N VAL A 463 -2.92 -1.88 12.58
CA VAL A 463 -3.36 -1.44 11.24
C VAL A 463 -4.46 -2.31 10.66
N LEU A 464 -5.30 -1.72 9.80
CA LEU A 464 -6.17 -2.52 8.94
C LEU A 464 -5.29 -3.33 7.98
N PRO A 465 -5.51 -4.65 7.85
CA PRO A 465 -4.72 -5.48 6.97
C PRO A 465 -4.94 -5.03 5.51
N PRO A 466 -3.93 -5.13 4.63
CA PRO A 466 -4.15 -4.96 3.20
C PRO A 466 -5.30 -5.86 2.70
N ASN A 467 -6.38 -5.26 2.18
CA ASN A 467 -7.47 -6.00 1.53
C ASN A 467 -7.10 -6.48 0.10
N PHE A 468 -5.79 -6.48 -0.22
CA PHE A 468 -5.19 -6.86 -1.48
C PHE A 468 -3.91 -7.67 -1.21
N GLN A 469 -3.78 -8.84 -1.83
CA GLN A 469 -2.60 -9.68 -1.73
C GLN A 469 -2.31 -10.29 -3.10
N ALA A 470 -1.06 -10.19 -3.55
CA ALA A 470 -0.66 -10.67 -4.87
C ALA A 470 0.61 -11.51 -4.77
N ASP A 471 0.49 -12.77 -5.17
CA ASP A 471 1.60 -13.71 -5.19
C ASP A 471 2.41 -13.57 -6.48
N ILE A 472 3.73 -13.44 -6.32
CA ILE A 472 4.70 -13.56 -7.39
C ILE A 472 5.30 -14.96 -7.33
N GLN A 473 5.07 -15.79 -8.35
CA GLN A 473 5.80 -17.04 -8.51
C GLN A 473 7.11 -16.82 -9.28
N LEU A 474 8.20 -17.28 -8.69
CA LEU A 474 9.57 -17.23 -9.22
C LEU A 474 10.07 -18.63 -9.55
N GLU A 475 10.74 -18.78 -10.67
CA GLU A 475 11.54 -19.96 -11.01
C GLU A 475 12.99 -19.76 -10.59
N LYS A 476 13.78 -20.85 -10.40
CA LYS A 476 15.23 -20.71 -10.19
C LYS A 476 15.86 -20.06 -11.43
N GLY A 477 16.60 -18.96 -11.25
CA GLY A 477 17.25 -18.23 -12.32
C GLY A 477 16.62 -16.85 -12.59
N LEU A 478 16.69 -16.41 -13.85
CA LEU A 478 16.31 -15.06 -14.25
C LEU A 478 14.81 -14.93 -14.52
N ASN A 479 14.16 -14.08 -13.73
CA ASN A 479 12.75 -13.76 -13.79
C ASN A 479 12.58 -12.26 -14.09
N MET A 480 11.55 -11.91 -14.85
CA MET A 480 11.10 -10.53 -14.98
C MET A 480 9.89 -10.29 -14.07
N VAL A 481 10.02 -9.41 -13.08
CA VAL A 481 8.99 -9.11 -12.07
C VAL A 481 8.55 -7.65 -12.16
N SER A 482 7.27 -7.40 -11.96
CA SER A 482 6.74 -6.08 -11.59
C SER A 482 6.17 -6.17 -10.17
N LEU A 483 6.11 -5.04 -9.45
CA LEU A 483 5.36 -5.03 -8.19
C LEU A 483 3.85 -4.96 -8.49
N PRO A 484 3.05 -5.98 -8.12
CA PRO A 484 1.60 -5.98 -8.35
C PRO A 484 0.88 -4.90 -7.55
N LEU A 485 1.40 -4.61 -6.36
CA LEU A 485 0.83 -3.71 -5.37
C LEU A 485 1.90 -2.71 -4.94
N LYS A 486 1.45 -1.53 -4.53
CA LYS A 486 2.26 -0.48 -3.90
C LYS A 486 2.53 -0.85 -2.44
N PRO A 487 3.77 -1.19 -2.06
CA PRO A 487 4.07 -1.58 -0.69
C PRO A 487 3.93 -0.38 0.26
N TYR A 488 3.40 -0.61 1.46
CA TYR A 488 3.18 0.46 2.46
C TYR A 488 4.47 1.15 2.93
N SER A 489 5.56 0.38 3.02
CA SER A 489 6.92 0.91 3.17
C SER A 489 7.61 0.83 1.81
N PRO A 490 8.07 1.94 1.21
CA PRO A 490 8.70 1.92 -0.10
C PRO A 490 9.87 0.95 -0.17
N PHE A 491 9.81 0.00 -1.11
CA PHE A 491 10.90 -0.95 -1.29
C PHE A 491 12.10 -0.26 -1.95
N SER A 492 13.29 -0.62 -1.49
CA SER A 492 14.55 -0.39 -2.20
C SER A 492 14.99 -1.66 -2.92
N ALA A 493 16.01 -1.55 -3.78
CA ALA A 493 16.58 -2.70 -4.47
C ALA A 493 17.07 -3.78 -3.48
N SER A 494 17.71 -3.38 -2.37
CA SER A 494 18.14 -4.32 -1.33
C SER A 494 16.98 -5.00 -0.61
N HIS A 495 15.91 -4.26 -0.31
CA HIS A 495 14.71 -4.82 0.33
C HIS A 495 13.99 -5.79 -0.64
N LEU A 496 13.81 -5.42 -1.90
CA LEU A 496 13.23 -6.31 -2.91
C LEU A 496 14.07 -7.58 -3.09
N ALA A 497 15.40 -7.45 -3.14
CA ALA A 497 16.32 -8.58 -3.25
C ALA A 497 16.15 -9.57 -2.08
N GLN A 498 16.11 -9.04 -0.85
CA GLN A 498 15.89 -9.82 0.37
C GLN A 498 14.50 -10.48 0.39
N LYS A 499 13.45 -9.73 0.03
CA LYS A 499 12.05 -10.19 0.03
C LYS A 499 11.81 -11.31 -0.99
N LEU A 500 12.49 -11.27 -2.13
CA LEU A 500 12.38 -12.28 -3.20
C LEU A 500 13.40 -13.43 -3.11
N GLY A 501 14.43 -13.32 -2.26
CA GLY A 501 15.52 -14.31 -2.21
C GLY A 501 16.40 -14.31 -3.47
N THR A 502 16.68 -13.13 -4.01
CA THR A 502 17.36 -12.96 -5.31
C THR A 502 18.74 -12.31 -5.17
N SER A 503 19.71 -12.74 -5.97
CA SER A 503 21.09 -12.23 -5.94
C SER A 503 21.30 -10.87 -6.61
N ILE A 504 20.45 -10.52 -7.57
CA ILE A 504 20.49 -9.24 -8.31
C ILE A 504 19.09 -8.65 -8.48
N VAL A 505 19.04 -7.32 -8.64
CA VAL A 505 17.86 -6.56 -9.08
C VAL A 505 18.31 -5.51 -10.11
N ILE A 506 17.79 -5.56 -11.33
CA ILE A 506 18.07 -4.59 -12.41
C ILE A 506 16.79 -3.84 -12.77
N ARG A 507 16.86 -2.53 -12.97
CA ARG A 507 15.77 -1.73 -13.57
C ARG A 507 16.27 -0.87 -14.74
N PHE A 508 15.37 -0.48 -15.63
CA PHE A 508 15.68 0.51 -16.66
C PHE A 508 15.46 1.93 -16.11
N ASN A 509 16.51 2.74 -16.06
CA ASN A 509 16.43 4.14 -15.67
C ASN A 509 16.13 5.01 -16.89
N SER A 510 14.88 5.47 -16.99
CA SER A 510 14.40 6.30 -18.09
C SER A 510 14.97 7.72 -18.14
N GLN A 511 15.63 8.21 -17.08
CA GLN A 511 16.27 9.54 -17.09
C GLN A 511 17.61 9.51 -17.83
N ILE A 512 18.40 8.45 -17.64
CA ILE A 512 19.71 8.26 -18.29
C ILE A 512 19.67 7.28 -19.47
N GLN A 513 18.50 6.67 -19.75
CA GLN A 513 18.28 5.69 -20.83
C GLN A 513 19.21 4.46 -20.76
N GLN A 514 19.51 3.99 -19.55
CA GLN A 514 20.40 2.87 -19.27
C GLN A 514 19.81 1.94 -18.21
N PHE A 515 20.29 0.68 -18.17
CA PHE A 515 19.98 -0.24 -17.08
C PHE A 515 20.87 0.04 -15.87
N GLU A 516 20.27 0.15 -14.69
CA GLU A 516 20.98 0.25 -13.41
C GLU A 516 20.68 -0.99 -12.56
N GLY A 517 21.74 -1.58 -12.00
CA GLY A 517 21.72 -2.87 -11.34
C GLY A 517 22.24 -2.79 -9.91
N PHE A 518 21.61 -3.57 -9.04
CA PHE A 518 21.97 -3.80 -7.64
C PHE A 518 22.28 -5.30 -7.45
N THR A 519 23.32 -5.60 -6.69
CA THR A 519 23.75 -6.94 -6.29
C THR A 519 23.73 -7.08 -4.77
N VAL A 520 23.64 -8.30 -4.25
CA VAL A 520 23.73 -8.54 -2.79
C VAL A 520 25.09 -8.17 -2.17
N SER A 521 26.11 -7.86 -3.00
CA SER A 521 27.41 -7.32 -2.57
C SER A 521 27.42 -5.78 -2.43
N ASP A 522 26.40 -5.09 -2.95
CA ASP A 522 26.32 -3.63 -2.89
C ASP A 522 25.83 -3.14 -1.52
N PRO A 523 26.29 -1.97 -1.05
CA PRO A 523 25.79 -1.38 0.19
C PRO A 523 24.29 -1.02 0.07
N PRO A 524 23.45 -1.36 1.06
CA PRO A 524 22.05 -0.96 1.06
C PRO A 524 21.90 0.58 1.17
N PRO A 525 20.80 1.17 0.66
CA PRO A 525 19.58 0.50 0.20
C PRO A 525 19.52 0.18 -1.31
N GLY A 526 20.45 0.68 -2.11
CA GLY A 526 20.33 0.69 -3.58
C GLY A 526 19.29 1.70 -4.10
N PHE A 527 18.77 1.50 -5.31
CA PHE A 527 17.75 2.38 -5.91
C PHE A 527 16.34 2.12 -5.35
N ALA A 528 15.42 3.08 -5.53
CA ALA A 528 14.01 2.93 -5.15
C ALA A 528 13.24 2.03 -6.13
N VAL A 529 12.28 1.26 -5.61
CA VAL A 529 11.35 0.45 -6.40
C VAL A 529 10.05 1.24 -6.59
N GLU A 530 9.53 1.24 -7.82
CA GLU A 530 8.45 2.10 -8.29
C GLU A 530 7.37 1.25 -8.99
N GLY A 531 6.12 1.72 -8.94
CA GLY A 531 5.00 1.10 -9.66
C GLY A 531 5.12 1.26 -11.17
N GLY A 532 4.52 0.33 -11.91
CA GLY A 532 4.55 0.33 -13.38
C GLY A 532 5.95 0.11 -13.99
N LYS A 533 6.95 -0.28 -13.19
CA LYS A 533 8.29 -0.68 -13.67
C LYS A 533 8.43 -2.20 -13.67
N ALA A 534 9.22 -2.70 -14.62
CA ALA A 534 9.69 -4.07 -14.64
C ALA A 534 11.14 -4.13 -14.11
N TYR A 535 11.42 -5.20 -13.36
CA TYR A 535 12.69 -5.50 -12.74
C TYR A 535 13.16 -6.88 -13.20
N VAL A 536 14.45 -7.03 -13.49
CA VAL A 536 15.05 -8.34 -13.72
C VAL A 536 15.70 -8.81 -12.42
N VAL A 537 15.36 -10.02 -11.98
CA VAL A 537 15.88 -10.60 -10.74
C VAL A 537 16.37 -12.02 -10.97
N ASN A 538 17.44 -12.43 -10.27
CA ASN A 538 17.94 -13.80 -10.31
C ASN A 538 17.59 -14.52 -8.99
N ALA A 539 16.56 -15.36 -9.00
CA ALA A 539 16.11 -16.09 -7.83
C ALA A 539 16.96 -17.35 -7.62
N MET A 540 17.48 -17.53 -6.41
CA MET A 540 18.41 -18.63 -6.10
C MET A 540 17.72 -20.00 -6.01
N GLN A 541 16.42 -19.99 -5.73
CA GLN A 541 15.53 -21.15 -5.64
C GLN A 541 14.13 -20.77 -6.13
N PRO A 542 13.28 -21.73 -6.56
CA PRO A 542 11.89 -21.45 -6.87
C PRO A 542 11.15 -21.00 -5.60
N ALA A 543 10.29 -20.00 -5.71
CA ALA A 543 9.56 -19.45 -4.57
C ALA A 543 8.19 -18.89 -5.01
N THR A 544 7.24 -18.84 -4.08
CA THR A 544 6.03 -18.02 -4.21
C THR A 544 6.09 -16.97 -3.11
N ILE A 545 6.10 -15.69 -3.49
CA ILE A 545 6.26 -14.57 -2.56
C ILE A 545 5.01 -13.71 -2.60
N THR A 546 4.30 -13.65 -1.49
CA THR A 546 3.15 -12.76 -1.32
C THR A 546 3.63 -11.32 -1.12
N ILE A 547 3.23 -10.44 -2.03
CA ILE A 547 3.34 -9.00 -1.88
C ILE A 547 2.01 -8.46 -1.34
N THR A 548 2.11 -7.57 -0.36
CA THR A 548 0.96 -6.89 0.24
C THR A 548 1.14 -5.37 0.13
N GLY A 549 0.03 -4.65 -0.07
CA GLY A 549 0.06 -3.23 -0.40
C GLY A 549 -1.24 -2.76 -1.03
N ASP A 550 -1.28 -1.50 -1.45
CA ASP A 550 -2.43 -0.93 -2.16
C ASP A 550 -2.36 -1.20 -3.67
N ALA A 551 -3.50 -1.17 -4.36
CA ALA A 551 -3.52 -1.10 -5.82
C ALA A 551 -2.80 0.17 -6.32
N TRP A 552 -2.27 0.13 -7.55
CA TRP A 552 -1.67 1.31 -8.17
C TRP A 552 -2.71 2.34 -8.62
N HIS A 553 -3.97 1.91 -8.79
CA HIS A 553 -5.13 2.73 -9.18
C HIS A 553 -6.35 2.39 -8.32
N ARG A 554 -7.25 3.36 -8.06
CA ARG A 554 -8.64 3.04 -7.67
C ARG A 554 -9.42 2.65 -8.94
N GLY A 555 -10.39 1.75 -8.79
CA GLY A 555 -11.12 1.15 -9.92
C GLY A 555 -10.58 -0.21 -10.37
N GLU A 556 -9.46 -0.68 -9.80
CA GLU A 556 -9.03 -2.07 -9.98
C GLU A 556 -9.82 -3.00 -9.03
N PRO A 557 -10.53 -4.02 -9.55
CA PRO A 557 -11.32 -4.95 -8.73
C PRO A 557 -10.42 -5.87 -7.88
N ASN A 558 -10.98 -6.38 -6.78
CA ASN A 558 -10.28 -7.13 -5.72
C ASN A 558 -9.09 -7.99 -6.19
N VAL A 559 -7.91 -7.53 -5.77
CA VAL A 559 -6.65 -7.81 -6.46
C VAL A 559 -6.02 -9.10 -5.91
N ARG A 560 -6.36 -10.25 -6.53
CA ARG A 560 -5.60 -11.53 -6.47
C ARG A 560 -4.97 -11.94 -7.83
N PRO A 561 -4.11 -11.12 -8.45
CA PRO A 561 -3.36 -11.47 -9.66
C PRO A 561 -2.19 -12.39 -9.29
N PHE A 562 -2.45 -13.70 -9.24
CA PHE A 562 -1.45 -14.75 -9.01
C PHE A 562 -0.49 -14.85 -10.21
N MET A 563 0.56 -14.04 -10.22
CA MET A 563 1.42 -13.84 -11.40
C MET A 563 2.65 -14.73 -11.36
N ARG A 564 2.78 -15.60 -12.36
CA ARG A 564 4.05 -16.24 -12.69
C ARG A 564 4.93 -15.24 -13.42
N ALA A 565 6.06 -14.89 -12.82
CA ALA A 565 7.06 -14.05 -13.46
C ALA A 565 7.56 -14.75 -14.74
N PRO A 566 7.60 -14.08 -15.91
CA PRO A 566 8.21 -14.66 -17.09
C PRO A 566 9.68 -15.00 -16.83
N SER A 567 9.97 -16.29 -16.84
CA SER A 567 11.31 -16.86 -16.76
C SER A 567 11.70 -17.43 -18.11
N ALA A 568 12.95 -17.19 -18.50
CA ALA A 568 13.54 -17.70 -19.74
C ALA A 568 14.97 -18.19 -19.48
N THR A 569 15.17 -18.85 -18.34
CA THR A 569 16.49 -19.38 -17.96
C THR A 569 16.75 -20.70 -18.70
N LYS A 570 17.57 -20.65 -19.76
CA LYS A 570 18.15 -21.88 -20.34
C LYS A 570 19.30 -22.31 -19.44
N GLU A 571 19.38 -23.61 -19.12
CA GLU A 571 20.38 -24.13 -18.15
C GLU A 571 21.83 -23.70 -18.43
N GLN A 572 22.17 -23.45 -19.70
CA GLN A 572 23.53 -23.12 -20.14
C GLN A 572 23.78 -21.62 -20.39
N THR A 573 22.76 -20.75 -20.39
CA THR A 573 22.92 -19.33 -20.77
C THR A 573 22.00 -18.36 -20.03
N LYS A 574 22.52 -17.19 -19.65
CA LYS A 574 21.77 -16.06 -19.06
C LYS A 574 21.54 -14.94 -20.09
N TRP A 575 20.38 -14.29 -19.99
CA TRP A 575 19.97 -13.14 -20.80
C TRP A 575 20.13 -11.79 -20.09
N ALA A 576 20.50 -11.80 -18.81
CA ALA A 576 20.93 -10.64 -18.04
C ALA A 576 22.08 -11.01 -17.10
N PHE A 577 23.00 -10.07 -16.85
CA PHE A 577 24.18 -10.29 -16.00
C PHE A 577 24.76 -8.95 -15.53
N ILE A 578 25.39 -8.93 -14.35
CA ILE A 578 26.09 -7.74 -13.82
C ILE A 578 27.57 -8.05 -13.60
N LEU A 579 28.46 -7.20 -14.11
CA LEU A 579 29.85 -7.13 -13.68
C LEU A 579 30.00 -5.87 -12.81
N CYS A 580 30.13 -6.06 -11.50
CA CYS A 580 30.34 -4.98 -10.54
C CYS A 580 31.70 -5.09 -9.86
N GLY A 581 32.09 -4.07 -9.11
CA GLY A 581 33.39 -4.05 -8.47
C GLY A 581 33.90 -2.67 -8.10
N LYS A 582 35.16 -2.60 -7.69
CA LYS A 582 35.86 -1.36 -7.31
C LYS A 582 37.24 -1.28 -7.94
N LEU A 583 37.74 -0.06 -8.13
CA LEU A 583 39.14 0.17 -8.45
C LEU A 583 39.93 0.33 -7.15
N LYS A 584 40.91 -0.53 -6.96
CA LYS A 584 41.80 -0.53 -5.80
C LYS A 584 43.03 0.33 -6.10
N ASP A 585 43.48 1.10 -5.11
CA ASP A 585 44.71 1.89 -5.15
C ASP A 585 44.79 2.93 -6.31
N ALA A 586 43.63 3.33 -6.86
CA ALA A 586 43.50 4.29 -7.97
C ALA A 586 43.28 5.75 -7.51
N ASP A 587 43.81 6.72 -8.27
CA ASP A 587 43.60 8.15 -8.01
C ASP A 587 42.24 8.64 -8.53
N LEU A 588 41.23 8.54 -7.67
CA LEU A 588 39.85 8.93 -7.97
C LEU A 588 39.62 10.45 -8.13
N SER A 589 40.66 11.29 -8.03
CA SER A 589 40.56 12.68 -8.49
C SER A 589 40.33 12.77 -10.00
N GLN A 590 40.77 11.75 -10.74
CA GLN A 590 40.51 11.52 -12.15
C GLN A 590 39.32 10.56 -12.33
N LYS A 591 38.68 10.56 -13.51
CA LYS A 591 37.66 9.55 -13.85
C LYS A 591 38.28 8.43 -14.68
N TYR A 592 37.83 7.21 -14.41
CA TYR A 592 38.19 6.02 -15.15
C TYR A 592 36.94 5.43 -15.82
N ILE A 593 37.10 4.96 -17.05
CA ILE A 593 36.08 4.22 -17.79
C ILE A 593 36.45 2.74 -17.69
N VAL A 594 35.65 1.96 -16.96
CA VAL A 594 35.78 0.50 -16.94
C VAL A 594 34.88 -0.04 -18.03
N SER A 595 35.45 -0.74 -19.01
CA SER A 595 34.68 -1.38 -20.08
C SER A 595 34.89 -2.89 -20.05
N ALA A 596 33.87 -3.65 -20.39
CA ALA A 596 33.96 -5.10 -20.48
C ALA A 596 33.31 -5.60 -21.76
N ARG A 597 33.96 -6.58 -22.40
CA ARG A 597 33.50 -7.23 -23.61
C ARG A 597 33.51 -8.75 -23.45
N ASN A 598 32.36 -9.36 -23.60
CA ASN A 598 32.26 -10.81 -23.71
C ASN A 598 32.85 -11.26 -25.06
N GLN A 599 33.82 -12.18 -25.05
CA GLN A 599 34.50 -12.61 -26.28
C GLN A 599 33.61 -13.43 -27.23
N ARG A 600 32.68 -14.23 -26.69
CA ARG A 600 31.77 -15.08 -27.48
C ARG A 600 30.68 -14.27 -28.18
N THR A 601 30.04 -13.34 -27.47
CA THR A 601 28.92 -12.55 -28.02
C THR A 601 29.37 -11.23 -28.64
N GLY A 602 30.58 -10.78 -28.34
CA GLY A 602 31.14 -9.50 -28.78
C GLY A 602 30.53 -8.28 -28.11
N MET A 603 29.51 -8.44 -27.26
CA MET A 603 28.79 -7.37 -26.57
C MET A 603 29.74 -6.62 -25.62
N ARG A 604 29.82 -5.29 -25.75
CA ARG A 604 30.65 -4.40 -24.92
C ARG A 604 29.78 -3.32 -24.26
N THR A 605 29.97 -3.13 -22.97
CA THR A 605 29.37 -2.03 -22.17
C THR A 605 30.46 -1.41 -21.29
N ALA A 606 30.27 -0.18 -20.84
CA ALA A 606 31.20 0.52 -19.96
C ALA A 606 30.45 1.32 -18.87
N ASP A 607 31.13 1.57 -17.76
CA ASP A 607 30.68 2.44 -16.66
C ASP A 607 31.85 3.34 -16.20
N ILE A 608 31.54 4.44 -15.50
CA ILE A 608 32.50 5.47 -15.09
C ILE A 608 32.69 5.43 -13.57
N VAL A 609 33.94 5.24 -13.15
CA VAL A 609 34.41 5.30 -11.76
C VAL A 609 35.01 6.68 -11.50
N SER A 610 34.73 7.27 -10.33
CA SER A 610 35.21 8.61 -9.96
C SER A 610 35.18 8.83 -8.44
N SER A 611 35.73 9.93 -7.94
CA SER A 611 35.64 10.34 -6.52
C SER A 611 34.22 10.37 -5.93
N LYS A 612 33.18 10.52 -6.76
CA LYS A 612 31.76 10.46 -6.32
C LYS A 612 31.17 9.05 -6.30
N LYS A 613 31.83 8.08 -6.96
CA LYS A 613 31.37 6.70 -7.17
C LYS A 613 32.60 5.81 -7.29
N ASN A 614 33.12 5.33 -6.16
CA ASN A 614 34.23 4.36 -6.11
C ASN A 614 33.73 2.92 -6.31
N ALA A 615 32.99 2.70 -7.39
CA ALA A 615 32.49 1.40 -7.82
C ALA A 615 32.09 1.47 -9.30
N PHE A 616 32.17 0.35 -10.01
CA PHE A 616 31.54 0.17 -11.33
C PHE A 616 30.43 -0.88 -11.24
N SER A 617 29.42 -0.74 -12.10
CA SER A 617 28.33 -1.70 -12.30
C SER A 617 27.98 -1.72 -13.79
N ILE A 618 28.57 -2.66 -14.51
CA ILE A 618 28.35 -2.90 -15.93
C ILE A 618 27.20 -3.90 -16.04
N VAL A 619 26.05 -3.42 -16.52
CA VAL A 619 24.82 -4.21 -16.61
C VAL A 619 24.55 -4.59 -18.06
N TRP A 620 24.35 -5.88 -18.32
CA TRP A 620 23.85 -6.39 -19.59
C TRP A 620 22.44 -6.95 -19.43
N VAL A 621 21.53 -6.55 -20.31
CA VAL A 621 20.18 -7.10 -20.44
C VAL A 621 19.87 -7.26 -21.92
N GLY A 622 19.43 -8.44 -22.33
CA GLY A 622 19.00 -8.75 -23.69
C GLY A 622 17.54 -9.17 -23.73
N TYR A 623 17.07 -9.57 -24.90
CA TYR A 623 15.79 -10.26 -25.01
C TYR A 623 15.85 -11.59 -24.23
N ALA A 624 14.73 -12.03 -23.67
CA ALA A 624 14.66 -13.21 -22.79
C ALA A 624 15.28 -14.50 -23.38
N ASN A 625 15.32 -14.64 -24.71
CA ASN A 625 15.93 -15.78 -25.43
C ASN A 625 17.37 -15.52 -25.93
N GLN A 626 17.94 -14.34 -25.70
CA GLN A 626 19.27 -13.93 -26.14
C GLN A 626 20.33 -14.42 -25.16
N SER A 627 21.23 -15.28 -25.63
CA SER A 627 22.41 -15.70 -24.85
C SER A 627 23.40 -14.54 -24.76
N ILE A 628 23.46 -13.87 -23.61
CA ILE A 628 24.48 -12.85 -23.31
C ILE A 628 25.68 -13.51 -22.65
N ILE A 629 25.45 -14.26 -21.57
CA ILE A 629 26.47 -14.98 -20.81
C ILE A 629 26.21 -16.49 -20.90
N ALA A 630 27.28 -17.27 -21.01
CA ALA A 630 27.34 -18.71 -20.80
C ALA A 630 28.40 -19.02 -19.72
N ARG A 631 28.36 -20.23 -19.14
CA ARG A 631 29.47 -20.72 -18.31
C ARG A 631 30.76 -20.74 -19.11
N GLN A 632 31.89 -20.42 -18.48
CA GLN A 632 33.22 -20.37 -19.11
C GLN A 632 33.37 -19.31 -20.22
N ASP A 633 32.42 -18.36 -20.33
CA ASP A 633 32.62 -17.18 -21.17
C ASP A 633 33.76 -16.32 -20.63
N ILE A 634 34.63 -15.85 -21.52
CA ILE A 634 35.70 -14.92 -21.20
C ILE A 634 35.18 -13.48 -21.34
N LEU A 635 35.17 -12.75 -20.24
CA LEU A 635 35.01 -11.30 -20.19
C LEU A 635 36.39 -10.65 -20.29
N LYS A 636 36.60 -9.82 -21.31
CA LYS A 636 37.83 -9.07 -21.50
C LYS A 636 37.58 -7.62 -21.08
N ILE A 637 38.25 -7.18 -20.02
CA ILE A 637 37.95 -5.98 -19.23
C ILE A 637 39.10 -4.96 -19.43
N THR A 638 38.76 -3.73 -19.82
CA THR A 638 39.70 -2.61 -19.95
C THR A 638 39.41 -1.54 -18.91
N VAL A 639 40.46 -0.86 -18.47
CA VAL A 639 40.37 0.39 -17.71
C VAL A 639 41.05 1.49 -18.52
N GLU A 640 40.28 2.51 -18.84
CA GLU A 640 40.64 3.67 -19.66
C GLU A 640 40.52 4.96 -18.82
N ASP A 641 41.30 6.00 -19.12
CA ASP A 641 41.15 7.32 -18.46
C ASP A 641 40.14 8.23 -19.20
N GLU A 642 39.66 9.30 -18.53
CA GLU A 642 38.70 10.26 -19.11
C GLU A 642 39.16 10.90 -20.45
N SER A 643 40.46 10.86 -20.74
CA SER A 643 41.02 11.38 -22.00
C SER A 643 40.89 10.42 -23.17
N ASN A 644 40.50 9.15 -22.94
CA ASN A 644 40.56 8.05 -23.89
C ASN A 644 41.98 7.75 -24.43
N GLN A 645 43.04 8.23 -23.79
CA GLN A 645 44.42 8.10 -24.28
C GLN A 645 45.23 7.00 -23.57
N ARG A 646 44.83 6.57 -22.36
CA ARG A 646 45.51 5.52 -21.61
C ARG A 646 44.59 4.32 -21.38
N VAL A 647 44.61 3.37 -22.32
CA VAL A 647 44.29 1.96 -22.00
C VAL A 647 45.44 1.45 -21.16
N ILE A 648 45.24 1.28 -19.86
CA ILE A 648 46.33 0.86 -18.95
C ILE A 648 46.76 -0.57 -19.32
N GLY A 649 45.76 -1.42 -19.61
CA GLY A 649 45.89 -2.83 -20.00
C GLY A 649 44.52 -3.48 -20.19
N GLU A 650 44.48 -4.82 -20.16
CA GLU A 650 43.29 -5.59 -20.58
C GLU A 650 43.21 -6.98 -19.89
N LEU A 651 42.47 -7.08 -18.79
CA LEU A 651 42.28 -8.31 -17.99
C LEU A 651 41.33 -9.30 -18.71
N GLU A 652 41.57 -10.60 -18.58
CA GLU A 652 40.63 -11.66 -18.98
C GLU A 652 40.11 -12.40 -17.75
N HIS A 653 38.78 -12.42 -17.58
CA HIS A 653 38.07 -13.14 -16.52
C HIS A 653 37.18 -14.23 -17.13
N SER A 654 37.35 -15.48 -16.71
CA SER A 654 36.53 -16.60 -17.14
C SER A 654 35.39 -16.82 -16.14
N ILE A 655 34.14 -16.70 -16.59
CA ILE A 655 32.97 -16.83 -15.73
C ILE A 655 32.85 -18.26 -15.18
N ASP A 656 32.86 -18.40 -13.85
CA ASP A 656 32.73 -19.69 -13.16
C ASP A 656 31.26 -20.11 -12.92
N ASP A 657 31.06 -21.30 -12.36
CA ASP A 657 29.73 -21.83 -12.07
C ASP A 657 28.97 -21.05 -10.98
N HIS A 658 29.68 -20.48 -10.01
CA HIS A 658 29.09 -19.71 -8.91
C HIS A 658 28.63 -18.34 -9.41
N GLU A 659 29.50 -17.60 -10.10
CA GLU A 659 29.21 -16.32 -10.75
C GLU A 659 28.06 -16.46 -11.76
N PHE A 660 28.08 -17.54 -12.56
CA PHE A 660 26.99 -17.85 -13.48
C PHE A 660 25.67 -18.10 -12.73
N ASP A 661 25.65 -18.92 -11.67
CA ASP A 661 24.42 -19.20 -10.91
C ASP A 661 23.89 -17.94 -10.20
N GLN A 662 24.78 -17.10 -9.66
CA GLN A 662 24.48 -15.79 -9.06
C GLN A 662 24.04 -14.73 -10.07
N ALA A 663 24.34 -14.90 -11.37
CA ALA A 663 24.13 -13.92 -12.43
C ALA A 663 24.85 -12.56 -12.22
N TYR A 664 25.90 -12.54 -11.39
CA TYR A 664 26.84 -11.43 -11.32
C TYR A 664 28.25 -11.91 -10.97
N VAL A 665 29.24 -11.05 -11.23
CA VAL A 665 30.61 -11.16 -10.73
C VAL A 665 30.99 -9.86 -10.03
N TYR A 666 31.72 -9.95 -8.91
CA TYR A 666 32.29 -8.82 -8.19
C TYR A 666 33.82 -8.89 -8.25
N LEU A 667 34.48 -7.85 -8.77
CA LEU A 667 35.94 -7.78 -8.88
C LEU A 667 36.52 -6.57 -8.12
N GLU A 668 37.63 -6.78 -7.40
CA GLU A 668 38.47 -5.67 -6.94
C GLU A 668 39.67 -5.57 -7.87
N LEU A 669 39.70 -4.54 -8.71
CA LEU A 669 40.70 -4.37 -9.76
C LEU A 669 41.78 -3.39 -9.31
N GLY A 670 43.02 -3.85 -9.15
CA GLY A 670 44.18 -2.97 -9.06
C GLY A 670 44.57 -2.42 -10.43
N LEU A 671 45.11 -1.20 -10.48
CA LEU A 671 45.66 -0.66 -11.74
C LEU A 671 46.88 -1.47 -12.24
N GLU A 672 47.50 -2.25 -11.36
CA GLU A 672 48.61 -3.17 -11.65
C GLU A 672 48.18 -4.53 -12.22
N ASP A 673 46.92 -4.95 -12.05
CA ASP A 673 46.35 -6.14 -12.71
C ASP A 673 46.08 -5.90 -14.21
N VAL A 674 46.12 -4.63 -14.63
CA VAL A 674 45.63 -4.14 -15.91
C VAL A 674 46.79 -3.44 -16.65
N MET A 675 47.83 -4.19 -17.01
CA MET A 675 49.10 -3.66 -17.59
C MET A 675 49.30 -3.87 -19.12
N PRO A 676 50.29 -3.19 -19.76
CA PRO A 676 50.55 -3.30 -21.20
C PRO A 676 51.42 -4.52 -21.56
N LEU A 677 50.82 -5.55 -22.16
CA LEU A 677 51.46 -6.85 -22.45
C LEU A 677 52.67 -6.85 -23.42
N GLN A 678 52.95 -5.75 -24.13
CA GLN A 678 54.05 -5.67 -25.11
C GLN A 678 54.75 -4.31 -25.13
N THR A 679 56.07 -4.33 -25.23
CA THR A 679 56.91 -3.15 -25.52
C THR A 679 56.79 -2.78 -27.01
N VAL A 680 56.46 -1.52 -27.32
CA VAL A 680 56.16 -1.04 -28.68
C VAL A 680 56.60 0.41 -28.87
N LEU A 681 57.29 0.72 -29.98
CA LEU A 681 57.53 2.10 -30.43
C LEU A 681 56.37 2.57 -31.31
N ALA A 682 55.69 3.66 -30.94
CA ALA A 682 54.65 4.29 -31.76
C ALA A 682 55.26 5.30 -32.76
N GLN A 683 54.44 5.91 -33.62
CA GLN A 683 54.92 6.90 -34.60
C GLN A 683 55.04 8.26 -33.92
N ASN A 684 56.12 9.00 -34.21
CA ASN A 684 56.29 10.37 -33.72
C ASN A 684 55.15 11.30 -34.18
N TYR A 685 54.83 12.31 -33.38
CA TYR A 685 53.79 13.30 -33.66
C TYR A 685 54.23 14.70 -33.19
N PRO A 686 54.00 15.77 -33.97
CA PRO A 686 53.56 15.76 -35.37
C PRO A 686 54.59 15.08 -36.29
N ASN A 687 54.16 14.69 -37.50
CA ASN A 687 55.01 14.07 -38.51
C ASN A 687 54.39 14.20 -39.93
N PRO A 688 54.93 15.03 -40.84
CA PRO A 688 56.10 15.87 -40.67
C PRO A 688 56.00 16.90 -39.53
N PHE A 689 57.13 17.39 -39.03
CA PHE A 689 57.17 18.36 -37.94
C PHE A 689 58.09 19.56 -38.21
N ASN A 690 57.81 20.65 -37.48
CA ASN A 690 58.55 21.90 -37.44
C ASN A 690 58.07 22.73 -36.21
N PRO A 691 58.95 23.14 -35.27
CA PRO A 691 60.36 22.77 -35.13
C PRO A 691 60.55 21.42 -34.41
N GLU A 692 59.55 20.96 -33.65
CA GLU A 692 59.67 19.91 -32.61
C GLU A 692 58.68 18.74 -32.76
N THR A 693 59.00 17.59 -32.14
CA THR A 693 58.18 16.36 -32.18
C THR A 693 58.33 15.52 -30.92
N TRP A 694 57.31 14.72 -30.62
CA TRP A 694 57.29 13.74 -29.54
C TRP A 694 57.29 12.33 -30.10
N ILE A 695 58.03 11.42 -29.47
CA ILE A 695 58.21 10.03 -29.87
C ILE A 695 57.57 9.13 -28.80
N PRO A 696 56.33 8.65 -29.03
CA PRO A 696 55.58 7.85 -28.06
C PRO A 696 55.99 6.37 -28.05
N TYR A 697 55.96 5.72 -26.89
CA TYR A 697 56.31 4.29 -26.71
C TYR A 697 55.54 3.62 -25.55
N LYS A 698 55.51 2.29 -25.53
CA LYS A 698 55.04 1.46 -24.41
C LYS A 698 56.16 0.56 -23.92
N LEU A 699 56.21 0.33 -22.61
CA LEU A 699 57.08 -0.63 -21.94
C LEU A 699 56.21 -1.70 -21.27
N SER A 700 56.48 -2.97 -21.55
CA SER A 700 55.90 -4.11 -20.83
C SER A 700 56.67 -4.45 -19.55
N GLU A 701 57.95 -4.10 -19.51
CA GLU A 701 58.84 -4.25 -18.36
C GLU A 701 59.61 -2.95 -18.13
N SER A 702 59.97 -2.68 -16.87
CA SER A 702 60.80 -1.53 -16.51
C SER A 702 62.20 -1.67 -17.13
N GLY A 703 62.68 -0.65 -17.86
CA GLY A 703 63.95 -0.72 -18.57
C GLY A 703 64.61 0.65 -18.80
N THR A 704 65.91 0.64 -19.15
CA THR A 704 66.63 1.85 -19.55
C THR A 704 66.31 2.18 -21.01
N VAL A 705 65.74 3.35 -21.24
CA VAL A 705 65.28 3.81 -22.56
C VAL A 705 66.28 4.77 -23.19
N GLU A 706 66.64 4.47 -24.43
CA GLU A 706 67.48 5.30 -25.29
C GLU A 706 66.85 5.43 -26.68
N ILE A 707 66.93 6.62 -27.29
CA ILE A 707 66.58 6.84 -28.69
C ILE A 707 67.75 7.49 -29.44
N GLN A 708 68.20 6.85 -30.52
CA GLN A 708 69.19 7.40 -31.44
C GLN A 708 68.52 7.87 -32.73
N ILE A 709 68.86 9.06 -33.21
CA ILE A 709 68.31 9.68 -34.41
C ILE A 709 69.40 9.78 -35.47
N TYR A 710 69.11 9.41 -36.71
CA TYR A 710 70.04 9.28 -37.83
C TYR A 710 69.55 10.05 -39.07
N ASP A 711 70.50 10.56 -39.87
CA ASP A 711 70.21 11.09 -41.20
C ASP A 711 69.96 9.98 -42.22
N ALA A 712 69.57 10.35 -43.45
CA ALA A 712 69.32 9.41 -44.53
C ALA A 712 70.56 8.61 -45.01
N ARG A 713 71.76 8.89 -44.49
CA ARG A 713 73.01 8.16 -44.73
C ARG A 713 73.38 7.24 -43.56
N GLY A 714 72.56 7.17 -42.51
CA GLY A 714 72.82 6.40 -41.30
C GLY A 714 73.79 7.08 -40.32
N LYS A 715 74.13 8.37 -40.51
CA LYS A 715 74.96 9.10 -39.54
C LYS A 715 74.11 9.55 -38.36
N ILE A 716 74.57 9.29 -37.13
CA ILE A 716 73.91 9.80 -35.91
C ILE A 716 73.87 11.33 -35.94
N VAL A 717 72.67 11.86 -35.70
CA VAL A 717 72.31 13.28 -35.63
C VAL A 717 72.12 13.72 -34.18
N ARG A 718 71.42 12.92 -33.39
CA ARG A 718 71.11 13.18 -31.97
C ARG A 718 70.95 11.87 -31.20
N LYS A 719 71.26 11.88 -29.91
CA LYS A 719 71.00 10.80 -28.95
C LYS A 719 70.14 11.37 -27.82
N LEU A 720 69.11 10.64 -27.41
CA LEU A 720 68.16 11.00 -26.36
C LEU A 720 68.19 9.93 -25.29
N ASP A 721 68.90 10.21 -24.19
CA ASP A 721 69.08 9.28 -23.08
C ASP A 721 68.02 9.56 -22.01
N LEU A 722 66.94 8.78 -22.03
CA LEU A 722 65.80 8.97 -21.13
C LEU A 722 65.98 8.28 -19.77
N GLY A 723 67.00 7.42 -19.66
CA GLY A 723 67.37 6.71 -18.45
C GLY A 723 66.40 5.57 -18.10
N MET A 724 66.45 5.12 -16.85
CA MET A 724 65.58 4.06 -16.34
C MET A 724 64.12 4.53 -16.28
N LYS A 725 63.20 3.76 -16.86
CA LYS A 725 61.76 4.01 -16.90
C LYS A 725 60.98 2.79 -16.38
N PRO A 726 59.94 2.97 -15.55
CA PRO A 726 59.07 1.87 -15.12
C PRO A 726 58.22 1.32 -16.29
N THR A 727 57.68 0.12 -16.13
CA THR A 727 56.62 -0.41 -17.02
C THR A 727 55.46 0.59 -17.15
N GLY A 728 54.86 0.70 -18.34
CA GLY A 728 53.80 1.69 -18.60
C GLY A 728 53.80 2.30 -20.00
N ILE A 729 53.00 3.36 -20.18
CA ILE A 729 52.69 3.98 -21.48
C ILE A 729 53.16 5.44 -21.51
N TYR A 730 53.98 5.78 -22.50
CA TYR A 730 54.68 7.05 -22.66
C TYR A 730 54.20 7.76 -23.93
N PHE A 731 52.91 8.11 -23.98
CA PHE A 731 52.26 8.66 -25.19
C PHE A 731 51.99 10.17 -25.13
N ASP A 732 51.91 10.72 -23.92
CA ASP A 732 51.66 12.14 -23.64
C ASP A 732 52.96 12.97 -23.77
N GLN A 733 52.84 14.25 -24.16
CA GLN A 733 53.98 15.17 -24.34
C GLN A 733 54.87 15.31 -23.10
N ALA A 734 54.33 15.13 -21.89
CA ALA A 734 55.08 15.19 -20.63
C ALA A 734 55.98 13.95 -20.38
N TYR A 735 55.75 12.84 -21.08
CA TYR A 735 56.40 11.55 -20.82
C TYR A 735 57.02 10.88 -22.06
N ALA A 736 56.51 11.17 -23.25
CA ALA A 736 57.10 10.76 -24.53
C ALA A 736 58.48 11.40 -24.73
N ALA A 737 59.32 10.79 -25.58
CA ALA A 737 60.65 11.36 -25.84
C ALA A 737 60.53 12.60 -26.72
N TYR A 738 61.17 13.70 -26.31
CA TYR A 738 61.11 14.98 -27.01
C TYR A 738 62.31 15.19 -27.94
N TRP A 739 62.08 15.75 -29.13
CA TRP A 739 63.15 16.27 -30.00
C TRP A 739 62.77 17.61 -30.63
N ASP A 740 63.69 18.57 -30.53
CA ASP A 740 63.61 19.97 -30.98
C ASP A 740 64.15 20.21 -32.40
N GLY A 741 64.43 19.13 -33.14
CA GLY A 741 65.03 19.20 -34.48
C GLY A 741 66.49 19.66 -34.50
N THR A 742 67.24 19.55 -33.38
CA THR A 742 68.67 19.89 -33.32
C THR A 742 69.61 18.67 -33.41
N ASN A 743 70.84 18.90 -33.88
CA ASN A 743 71.92 17.92 -33.82
C ASN A 743 72.62 17.90 -32.43
N THR A 744 73.68 17.13 -32.27
CA THR A 744 74.46 17.03 -31.01
C THR A 744 75.13 18.33 -30.56
N VAL A 745 75.35 19.31 -31.44
CA VAL A 745 75.93 20.63 -31.10
C VAL A 745 74.87 21.74 -31.00
N GLY A 746 73.58 21.39 -31.07
CA GLY A 746 72.45 22.33 -30.91
C GLY A 746 72.04 23.05 -32.19
N GLU A 747 72.63 22.73 -33.35
CA GLU A 747 72.24 23.33 -34.63
C GLU A 747 70.97 22.68 -35.18
N GLN A 748 70.08 23.50 -35.72
CA GLN A 748 68.83 23.07 -36.37
C GLN A 748 69.12 22.30 -37.67
N VAL A 749 68.70 21.04 -37.77
CA VAL A 749 69.02 20.14 -38.90
C VAL A 749 68.19 20.45 -40.15
N ALA A 750 68.62 20.08 -41.36
CA ALA A 750 67.88 20.42 -42.59
C ALA A 750 66.52 19.70 -42.73
N SER A 751 65.57 20.27 -43.47
CA SER A 751 64.34 19.58 -43.91
C SER A 751 64.68 18.30 -44.68
N GLY A 752 63.96 17.21 -44.41
CA GLY A 752 64.28 15.90 -44.99
C GLY A 752 63.74 14.71 -44.20
N THR A 753 64.13 13.52 -44.62
CA THR A 753 63.80 12.25 -43.95
C THR A 753 64.93 11.83 -43.02
N TYR A 754 64.55 11.44 -41.80
CA TYR A 754 65.44 10.92 -40.76
C TYR A 754 64.84 9.63 -40.18
N PHE A 755 65.65 8.89 -39.45
CA PHE A 755 65.25 7.65 -38.79
C PHE A 755 65.55 7.72 -37.30
N TYR A 756 64.74 7.09 -36.47
CA TYR A 756 64.94 6.99 -35.03
C TYR A 756 64.84 5.54 -34.59
N THR A 757 65.84 5.07 -33.85
CA THR A 757 65.88 3.74 -33.24
C THR A 757 65.69 3.88 -31.74
N PHE A 758 64.65 3.25 -31.23
CA PHE A 758 64.37 3.09 -29.81
C PHE A 758 64.96 1.78 -29.32
N THR A 759 65.66 1.81 -28.19
CA THR A 759 66.22 0.64 -27.51
C THR A 759 65.86 0.62 -26.03
N THR A 760 65.46 -0.56 -25.54
CA THR A 760 65.27 -0.85 -24.12
C THR A 760 65.50 -2.33 -23.85
N GLY A 761 66.43 -2.66 -22.95
CA GLY A 761 66.83 -4.06 -22.70
C GLY A 761 67.26 -4.78 -23.99
N THR A 762 66.55 -5.84 -24.37
CA THR A 762 66.75 -6.60 -25.61
C THR A 762 65.89 -6.10 -26.79
N PHE A 763 64.94 -5.21 -26.55
CA PHE A 763 64.03 -4.69 -27.58
C PHE A 763 64.68 -3.53 -28.35
N SER A 764 64.59 -3.57 -29.68
CA SER A 764 65.02 -2.50 -30.57
C SER A 764 64.04 -2.35 -31.73
N GLN A 765 63.61 -1.11 -32.00
CA GLN A 765 62.71 -0.81 -33.12
C GLN A 765 63.09 0.52 -33.78
N THR A 766 63.15 0.55 -35.11
CA THR A 766 63.45 1.74 -35.90
C THR A 766 62.22 2.23 -36.65
N LYS A 767 62.00 3.55 -36.67
CA LYS A 767 60.96 4.21 -37.48
C LYS A 767 61.48 5.43 -38.23
N LYS A 768 60.70 5.90 -39.21
CA LYS A 768 61.00 7.05 -40.06
C LYS A 768 60.25 8.29 -39.55
N LEU A 769 60.90 9.45 -39.51
CA LEU A 769 60.28 10.75 -39.28
C LEU A 769 60.72 11.78 -40.34
N VAL A 770 59.94 12.84 -40.51
CA VAL A 770 60.16 13.84 -41.57
C VAL A 770 60.16 15.25 -40.97
N ILE A 771 61.16 16.05 -41.31
CA ILE A 771 61.24 17.49 -40.98
C ILE A 771 60.82 18.30 -42.19
N ALA A 772 59.90 19.24 -41.99
CA ALA A 772 59.40 20.16 -43.01
C ALA A 772 59.43 21.60 -42.47
N ARG A 773 60.62 22.21 -42.46
CA ARG A 773 60.80 23.63 -42.11
C ARG A 773 60.28 24.57 -43.18
#